data_AF-A0A7C7H5C3-F1
#
_entry.id   AF-A0A7C7H5C3-F1
#
_cell.length_a   1.000
_cell.length_b   1.000
_cell.length_c   1.000
_cell.angle_alpha   90.00
_cell.angle_beta   90.00
_cell.angle_gamma   90.00
#
_symmetry.space_group_name_H-M   'P 1'
#
loop_
_entity.id
_entity.type
_entity.pdbx_description
1 polymer ?
#
loop_
_entity_poly.entity_id
_entity_poly.type
_entity_poly.pdbx_seq_one_letter_code
_entity_poly.pdbx_strand_id
1 'polypeptide(L)'
;MKANIVKCVFLLLFCSSNALSSFAATYTVTNINDAGAGSFRQALIDANTNLGADIINFNIPGAGPHTIFFTSTLPDVSDPVTINGYSQPGASANTIDIFSISALTPLNAVMKIVFNGTNSISGLKITGGKSIIKGVVFQEFGNSADPFNNNLKYDLKIASDSNAVEGCWFEVLADGSNYTPNVVYYSIYLGEGIRSYGNTIGNGNPDGINWVSAAMGGGNSVGIQCGRISGGSIKGNLIGPTKNGQNTWYIQGFGVHTGASSQSALDLVVGGANLGEGNVFSGNLGFGFRSQNDSRLIFQGNVCGTTPDGKAGLYQDSGGNPMITAGGVCGGGDNLGQQDGIHIRNCDDCLVGGDRAVGTGMLGEGNLCSGNSRYGIALTFNPRSSTIVSGNICGLNYQGASLLCNHGNSGDPQSYGIYIAATNTPAGGATIGGNTETKGNVCSGNDEAGIYFESTVNPDFNVIGNRCGLQHNGLVVVANNVQKYGIYINDNGSQKIGSTNAGEGNVLSGNLDAGLVLSGANCTSNKIYGNYIGISDVESTPSLSDQNDGILIQGGASNNKIGLNVGEENIITCNIDNGIRITGIGSTGNDIYKNYIGCRSDQGVVVAPMQDCGIRIENGASNNEIGRFGNILNEENVIIDNDLYGIYIDGTTNDCTGNSISGNYIGVKTDQTNLPGNDQDYGIYINGASANNIGSTLDPFFFNVIADNGIAGIYLTGAGSTGNLIRNNYVGCDNTQAAIAGANQTNGILATGAASNNFMGGAGANNANYIAYNTTNGVEIGTQTNGDLISRNPIHNNGNKGIHLNFFFNTSFSGNLYNPAPAIDPVQLIAGTVTGTGIAGQTVELFLSDIACGQNAFTYLGTAVVDGGGNWSIAGLSLSPGDNGVATQTDGLNNTSEFSNCVTIDVLAAIFSASDSLICMGDCINFNDLSAGTPISWTWTFSGANTTSSAIQNPTGICYNTAGSFDVELTVSDGTNSNTLTMSNFITVNALDDASFSYSTSSYCTNESDPTPIITGLAGGTFSSSGGLSLNATTGAIDVSASTPGNYIVTYNTSGPCPNSSTQNITIDVLPTATISGGGTICAGDPIPDITITLTGTGPWDITYTDGITPVTINGIVSSPYTLSGLA
;
A
#
# COMPACT_ATOMS: atom_id res chain seq x y z
N MET A 1 32.96 -17.58 -31.49
CA MET A 1 34.29 -17.24 -32.03
C MET A 1 35.22 -18.42 -31.74
N LYS A 2 35.75 -19.09 -32.79
CA LYS A 2 36.86 -20.09 -32.84
C LYS A 2 36.64 -21.41 -32.04
N ALA A 3 36.48 -22.61 -32.61
CA ALA A 3 37.19 -23.38 -33.66
C ALA A 3 38.61 -23.87 -33.28
N ASN A 4 38.74 -25.22 -33.29
CA ASN A 4 39.93 -26.07 -33.49
C ASN A 4 40.93 -26.33 -32.35
N ILE A 5 40.97 -27.61 -31.93
CA ILE A 5 42.11 -28.47 -31.51
C ILE A 5 41.47 -29.85 -31.19
N VAL A 6 41.87 -31.05 -31.64
CA VAL A 6 42.99 -31.57 -32.45
C VAL A 6 42.54 -32.94 -33.01
N LYS A 7 42.78 -33.16 -34.32
CA LYS A 7 42.84 -34.48 -34.95
C LYS A 7 44.24 -35.04 -34.71
N CYS A 8 44.40 -36.13 -33.96
CA CYS A 8 45.54 -37.06 -34.04
C CYS A 8 45.39 -38.27 -33.09
N VAL A 9 44.35 -39.09 -33.26
CA VAL A 9 44.39 -40.54 -32.94
C VAL A 9 43.44 -41.24 -33.92
N PHE A 10 43.89 -41.41 -35.16
CA PHE A 10 43.16 -42.10 -36.23
C PHE A 10 44.12 -43.06 -36.94
N LEU A 11 44.64 -44.06 -36.21
CA LEU A 11 45.25 -45.28 -36.78
C LEU A 11 45.55 -46.29 -35.66
N LEU A 12 44.66 -47.28 -35.48
CA LEU A 12 44.86 -48.61 -34.86
C LEU A 12 43.59 -49.05 -34.11
N LEU A 13 42.58 -49.53 -34.85
CA LEU A 13 41.66 -50.63 -34.49
C LEU A 13 40.59 -50.79 -35.58
N PHE A 14 41.04 -51.07 -36.81
CA PHE A 14 40.23 -51.78 -37.79
C PHE A 14 40.55 -53.28 -37.65
N CYS A 15 39.84 -53.96 -36.76
CA CYS A 15 39.59 -55.39 -36.88
C CYS A 15 38.36 -55.77 -36.03
N SER A 16 37.33 -56.32 -36.71
CA SER A 16 36.03 -56.80 -36.23
C SER A 16 35.09 -55.71 -35.65
N SER A 17 33.89 -55.47 -36.17
CA SER A 17 32.95 -56.32 -36.88
C SER A 17 32.20 -55.49 -37.94
N ASN A 18 32.04 -56.06 -39.13
CA ASN A 18 30.91 -55.71 -39.97
C ASN A 18 29.65 -56.14 -39.21
N ALA A 19 28.98 -55.22 -38.53
CA ALA A 19 27.58 -55.41 -38.20
C ALA A 19 26.80 -55.31 -39.52
N LEU A 20 26.76 -56.42 -40.26
CA LEU A 20 25.59 -56.72 -41.08
C LEU A 20 24.38 -56.43 -40.19
N SER A 21 23.50 -55.52 -40.62
CA SER A 21 22.16 -55.46 -40.02
C SER A 21 21.55 -56.84 -40.22
N SER A 22 21.57 -57.70 -39.20
CA SER A 22 20.73 -58.87 -39.23
C SER A 22 19.30 -58.34 -39.29
N PHE A 23 18.56 -58.78 -40.31
CA PHE A 23 17.12 -58.56 -40.32
C PHE A 23 16.56 -59.22 -39.07
N ALA A 24 15.65 -58.53 -38.38
CA ALA A 24 14.99 -59.08 -37.20
C ALA A 24 14.37 -60.45 -37.51
N ALA A 25 14.74 -61.49 -36.78
CA ALA A 25 14.12 -62.79 -37.01
C ALA A 25 12.66 -62.73 -36.58
N THR A 26 11.77 -63.26 -37.41
CA THR A 26 10.34 -63.29 -37.11
C THR A 26 9.92 -64.71 -36.77
N TYR A 27 9.52 -64.93 -35.52
CA TYR A 27 8.96 -66.20 -35.05
C TYR A 27 7.43 -66.09 -35.00
N THR A 28 6.72 -67.06 -35.56
CA THR A 28 5.24 -67.03 -35.61
C THR A 28 4.64 -68.10 -34.72
N VAL A 29 3.84 -67.68 -33.75
CA VAL A 29 3.02 -68.55 -32.91
C VAL A 29 1.79 -68.99 -33.70
N THR A 30 1.54 -70.30 -33.78
CA THR A 30 0.50 -70.90 -34.63
C THR A 30 -0.47 -71.81 -33.87
N ASN A 31 -0.24 -72.07 -32.58
CA ASN A 31 -1.13 -72.84 -31.72
C ASN A 31 -1.14 -72.31 -30.29
N ILE A 32 -2.10 -72.79 -29.49
CA ILE A 32 -2.32 -72.40 -28.08
C ILE A 32 -1.60 -73.32 -27.07
N ASN A 33 -0.76 -74.24 -27.53
CA ASN A 33 -0.08 -75.18 -26.64
C ASN A 33 0.96 -74.43 -25.79
N ASP A 34 1.18 -74.88 -24.55
CA ASP A 34 2.21 -74.30 -23.65
C ASP A 34 3.64 -74.51 -24.17
N ALA A 35 3.90 -75.60 -24.89
CA ALA A 35 5.23 -75.96 -25.38
C ALA A 35 5.20 -76.71 -26.73
N GLY A 36 6.37 -76.84 -27.36
CA GLY A 36 6.55 -77.51 -28.65
C GLY A 36 6.48 -76.57 -29.85
N ALA A 37 6.72 -77.09 -31.05
CA ALA A 37 6.77 -76.30 -32.28
C ALA A 37 5.48 -75.46 -32.48
N GLY A 38 5.65 -74.19 -32.83
CA GLY A 38 4.54 -73.25 -33.05
C GLY A 38 3.88 -72.69 -31.77
N SER A 39 4.34 -73.07 -30.57
CA SER A 39 3.91 -72.47 -29.30
C SER A 39 4.60 -71.12 -29.03
N PHE A 40 4.01 -70.29 -28.17
CA PHE A 40 4.62 -69.04 -27.71
C PHE A 40 5.92 -69.28 -26.93
N ARG A 41 5.95 -70.31 -26.08
CA ARG A 41 7.15 -70.68 -25.32
C ARG A 41 8.32 -71.04 -26.23
N GLN A 42 8.08 -71.79 -27.31
CA GLN A 42 9.12 -72.11 -28.27
C GLN A 42 9.61 -70.85 -28.99
N ALA A 43 8.71 -69.96 -29.41
CA ALA A 43 9.08 -68.69 -30.03
C ALA A 43 9.94 -67.80 -29.11
N LEU A 44 9.65 -67.77 -27.80
CA LEU A 44 10.49 -67.09 -26.81
C LEU A 44 11.89 -67.72 -26.69
N ILE A 45 11.97 -69.05 -26.65
CA ILE A 45 13.26 -69.77 -26.59
C ILE A 45 14.08 -69.44 -27.84
N ASP A 46 13.47 -69.52 -29.02
CA ASP A 46 14.15 -69.26 -30.30
C ASP A 46 14.66 -67.81 -30.36
N ALA A 47 13.81 -66.83 -29.99
CA ALA A 47 14.19 -65.41 -29.92
C ALA A 47 15.34 -65.17 -28.93
N ASN A 48 15.31 -65.77 -27.74
CA ASN A 48 16.39 -65.64 -26.76
C ASN A 48 17.73 -66.24 -27.24
N THR A 49 17.71 -67.18 -28.18
CA THR A 49 18.93 -67.79 -28.73
C THR A 49 19.49 -67.06 -29.94
N ASN A 50 18.70 -66.20 -30.58
CA ASN A 50 19.10 -65.46 -31.76
C ASN A 50 19.48 -64.02 -31.40
N LEU A 51 20.77 -63.68 -31.53
CA LEU A 51 21.28 -62.38 -31.12
C LEU A 51 20.74 -61.25 -32.01
N GLY A 52 20.13 -60.25 -31.40
CA GLY A 52 19.64 -59.04 -32.05
C GLY A 52 18.16 -58.78 -31.78
N ALA A 53 17.62 -57.73 -32.38
CA ALA A 53 16.20 -57.42 -32.22
C ALA A 53 15.36 -58.44 -33.00
N ASP A 54 14.45 -59.14 -32.33
CA ASP A 54 13.56 -60.13 -32.93
C ASP A 54 12.08 -59.73 -32.86
N ILE A 55 11.23 -60.43 -33.60
CA ILE A 55 9.78 -60.21 -33.66
C ILE A 55 9.06 -61.54 -33.40
N ILE A 56 8.14 -61.54 -32.43
CA ILE A 56 7.19 -62.62 -32.22
C ILE A 56 5.81 -62.17 -32.69
N ASN A 57 5.32 -62.80 -33.76
CA ASN A 57 3.99 -62.61 -34.31
C ASN A 57 3.07 -63.80 -33.99
N PHE A 58 1.76 -63.60 -34.14
CA PHE A 58 0.72 -64.59 -33.91
C PHE A 58 -0.07 -64.80 -35.19
N ASN A 59 -0.33 -66.06 -35.52
CA ASN A 59 -1.18 -66.49 -36.62
C ASN A 59 -1.84 -67.83 -36.26
N ILE A 60 -2.57 -67.83 -35.15
CA ILE A 60 -3.28 -69.01 -34.64
C ILE A 60 -4.58 -69.18 -35.45
N PRO A 61 -4.85 -70.34 -36.05
CA PRO A 61 -6.08 -70.57 -36.82
C PRO A 61 -7.36 -70.53 -35.97
N GLY A 62 -8.45 -70.10 -36.57
CA GLY A 62 -9.79 -70.08 -35.96
C GLY A 62 -10.25 -68.70 -35.51
N ALA A 63 -11.48 -68.61 -35.02
CA ALA A 63 -11.99 -67.38 -34.42
C ALA A 63 -11.46 -67.27 -32.98
N GLY A 64 -10.66 -66.23 -32.70
CA GLY A 64 -10.22 -65.91 -31.34
C GLY A 64 -11.31 -65.23 -30.49
N PRO A 65 -11.05 -64.93 -29.20
CA PRO A 65 -9.73 -64.85 -28.59
C PRO A 65 -9.06 -66.22 -28.38
N HIS A 66 -7.75 -66.26 -28.59
CA HIS A 66 -6.91 -67.44 -28.39
C HIS A 66 -6.23 -67.33 -27.03
N THR A 67 -6.69 -68.14 -26.08
CA THR A 67 -6.09 -68.23 -24.74
C THR A 67 -4.99 -69.28 -24.71
N ILE A 68 -3.78 -68.86 -24.34
CA ILE A 68 -2.62 -69.72 -24.12
C ILE A 68 -2.52 -69.93 -22.61
N PHE A 69 -2.78 -71.17 -22.19
CA PHE A 69 -2.68 -71.58 -20.78
C PHE A 69 -1.26 -72.06 -20.49
N PHE A 70 -0.60 -71.39 -19.56
CA PHE A 70 0.76 -71.72 -19.15
C PHE A 70 0.74 -72.63 -17.92
N THR A 71 1.36 -73.80 -18.03
CA THR A 71 1.41 -74.79 -16.92
C THR A 71 2.69 -74.69 -16.09
N SER A 72 3.66 -73.88 -16.53
CA SER A 72 4.94 -73.64 -15.87
C SER A 72 5.45 -72.23 -16.18
N THR A 73 6.37 -71.70 -15.36
CA THR A 73 6.98 -70.38 -15.55
C THR A 73 7.54 -70.22 -16.97
N LEU A 74 7.27 -69.09 -17.62
CA LEU A 74 7.79 -68.77 -18.94
C LEU A 74 9.31 -68.51 -18.90
N PRO A 75 10.06 -68.76 -19.99
CA PRO A 75 11.45 -68.31 -20.10
C PRO A 75 11.54 -66.78 -20.00
N ASP A 76 12.53 -66.28 -19.24
CA ASP A 76 12.84 -64.84 -19.20
C ASP A 76 13.19 -64.35 -20.62
N VAL A 77 12.71 -63.17 -21.00
CA VAL A 77 13.11 -62.49 -22.24
C VAL A 77 14.50 -61.90 -22.04
N SER A 78 15.54 -62.53 -22.56
CA SER A 78 16.94 -62.16 -22.34
C SER A 78 17.57 -61.36 -23.48
N ASP A 79 16.94 -61.31 -24.66
CA ASP A 79 17.39 -60.54 -25.83
C ASP A 79 16.26 -59.63 -26.35
N PRO A 80 16.55 -58.50 -27.04
CA PRO A 80 15.52 -57.56 -27.47
C PRO A 80 14.48 -58.22 -28.38
N VAL A 81 13.20 -58.16 -28.00
CA VAL A 81 12.12 -58.75 -28.82
C VAL A 81 10.89 -57.86 -28.86
N THR A 82 10.24 -57.78 -30.03
CA THR A 82 8.91 -57.21 -30.19
C THR A 82 7.87 -58.33 -30.19
N ILE A 83 7.09 -58.44 -29.11
CA ILE A 83 5.94 -59.34 -29.02
C ILE A 83 4.72 -58.58 -29.49
N ASN A 84 4.18 -58.95 -30.65
CA ASN A 84 3.12 -58.21 -31.33
C ASN A 84 1.81 -59.01 -31.42
N GLY A 85 0.98 -58.94 -30.38
CA GLY A 85 -0.35 -59.56 -30.36
C GLY A 85 -1.31 -59.03 -31.43
N TYR A 86 -1.13 -57.78 -31.89
CA TYR A 86 -1.91 -57.21 -32.99
C TYR A 86 -1.60 -57.84 -34.36
N SER A 87 -0.55 -58.66 -34.48
CA SER A 87 -0.30 -59.44 -35.70
C SER A 87 -1.30 -60.58 -35.90
N GLN A 88 -2.01 -61.01 -34.85
CA GLN A 88 -3.05 -62.04 -34.94
C GLN A 88 -4.19 -61.57 -35.87
N PRO A 89 -4.57 -62.36 -36.89
CA PRO A 89 -5.69 -62.02 -37.75
C PRO A 89 -6.97 -61.68 -36.98
N GLY A 90 -7.56 -60.53 -37.32
CA GLY A 90 -8.77 -60.01 -36.68
C GLY A 90 -8.54 -59.25 -35.37
N ALA A 91 -7.29 -59.03 -34.95
CA ALA A 91 -6.94 -58.08 -33.91
C ALA A 91 -6.81 -56.66 -34.49
N SER A 92 -7.05 -55.64 -33.68
CA SER A 92 -6.84 -54.24 -34.05
C SER A 92 -6.48 -53.41 -32.83
N ALA A 93 -5.55 -52.46 -33.00
CA ALA A 93 -5.22 -51.50 -31.97
C ALA A 93 -6.36 -50.49 -31.75
N ASN A 94 -6.36 -49.86 -30.58
CA ASN A 94 -7.32 -48.82 -30.27
C ASN A 94 -7.03 -47.55 -31.10
N THR A 95 -8.08 -46.80 -31.41
CA THR A 95 -8.02 -45.54 -32.15
C THR A 95 -8.71 -44.37 -31.43
N ILE A 96 -9.32 -44.62 -30.27
CA ILE A 96 -9.99 -43.60 -29.46
C ILE A 96 -9.00 -42.97 -28.49
N ASP A 97 -8.85 -41.65 -28.53
CA ASP A 97 -8.04 -40.92 -27.54
C ASP A 97 -8.53 -41.17 -26.12
N ILE A 98 -7.59 -41.26 -25.17
CA ILE A 98 -7.88 -41.66 -23.79
C ILE A 98 -8.95 -40.79 -23.12
N PHE A 99 -8.89 -39.47 -23.31
CA PHE A 99 -9.85 -38.52 -22.74
C PHE A 99 -11.17 -38.43 -23.54
N SER A 100 -11.28 -39.14 -24.67
CA SER A 100 -12.54 -39.32 -25.39
C SER A 100 -13.26 -40.62 -25.00
N ILE A 101 -12.67 -41.44 -24.12
CA ILE A 101 -13.28 -42.69 -23.66
C ILE A 101 -14.49 -42.38 -22.77
N SER A 102 -15.65 -42.91 -23.16
CA SER A 102 -16.91 -42.76 -22.42
C SER A 102 -17.83 -43.96 -22.62
N ALA A 103 -19.03 -43.94 -22.01
CA ALA A 103 -20.11 -44.89 -22.30
C ALA A 103 -20.42 -45.01 -23.80
N LEU A 104 -20.40 -43.88 -24.51
CA LEU A 104 -20.79 -43.77 -25.91
C LEU A 104 -19.63 -44.07 -26.87
N THR A 105 -18.41 -43.92 -26.38
CA THR A 105 -17.15 -44.05 -27.14
C THR A 105 -16.16 -44.91 -26.35
N PRO A 106 -16.46 -46.20 -26.08
CA PRO A 106 -15.57 -47.06 -25.31
C PRO A 106 -14.29 -47.37 -26.12
N LEU A 107 -13.26 -47.85 -25.42
CA LEU A 107 -12.04 -48.35 -26.05
C LEU A 107 -12.38 -49.36 -27.17
N ASN A 108 -11.81 -49.20 -28.36
CA ASN A 108 -12.19 -50.00 -29.54
C ASN A 108 -11.11 -50.99 -30.01
N ALA A 109 -10.07 -51.21 -29.22
CA ALA A 109 -9.12 -52.29 -29.44
C ALA A 109 -9.83 -53.66 -29.47
N VAL A 110 -9.41 -54.50 -30.41
CA VAL A 110 -9.87 -55.89 -30.54
C VAL A 110 -8.70 -56.79 -30.16
N MET A 111 -8.78 -57.36 -28.96
CA MET A 111 -7.76 -58.24 -28.42
C MET A 111 -8.03 -59.69 -28.82
N LYS A 112 -7.02 -60.37 -29.37
CA LYS A 112 -7.15 -61.77 -29.82
C LYS A 112 -6.19 -62.75 -29.15
N ILE A 113 -5.20 -62.27 -28.41
CA ILE A 113 -4.22 -63.11 -27.71
C ILE A 113 -4.36 -62.90 -26.21
N VAL A 114 -4.58 -64.00 -25.47
CA VAL A 114 -4.72 -64.00 -24.02
C VAL A 114 -3.66 -64.93 -23.42
N PHE A 115 -2.87 -64.39 -22.51
CA PHE A 115 -1.88 -65.09 -21.71
C PHE A 115 -2.50 -65.39 -20.35
N ASN A 116 -2.60 -66.68 -20.00
CA ASN A 116 -3.25 -67.11 -18.76
C ASN A 116 -2.31 -67.97 -17.90
N GLY A 117 -2.07 -67.54 -16.66
CA GLY A 117 -1.18 -68.19 -15.70
C GLY A 117 -1.84 -69.23 -14.78
N THR A 118 -3.14 -69.53 -14.95
CA THR A 118 -3.91 -70.51 -14.17
C THR A 118 -3.85 -70.33 -12.65
N ASN A 119 -3.62 -69.10 -12.18
CA ASN A 119 -3.38 -68.73 -10.79
C ASN A 119 -2.30 -69.60 -10.11
N SER A 120 -1.27 -69.99 -10.86
CA SER A 120 -0.25 -70.94 -10.36
C SER A 120 1.19 -70.54 -10.67
N ILE A 121 1.39 -69.56 -11.54
CA ILE A 121 2.73 -69.11 -11.96
C ILE A 121 2.81 -67.57 -12.03
N SER A 122 4.01 -67.02 -11.93
CA SER A 122 4.26 -65.62 -12.31
C SER A 122 4.22 -65.47 -13.84
N GLY A 123 3.90 -64.26 -14.31
CA GLY A 123 3.84 -63.95 -15.72
C GLY A 123 5.19 -63.70 -16.38
N LEU A 124 5.19 -62.90 -17.45
CA LEU A 124 6.37 -62.71 -18.29
C LEU A 124 7.41 -61.83 -17.59
N LYS A 125 8.68 -62.22 -17.66
CA LYS A 125 9.79 -61.45 -17.10
C LYS A 125 10.79 -61.05 -18.19
N ILE A 126 11.10 -59.76 -18.28
CA ILE A 126 12.07 -59.20 -19.21
C ILE A 126 13.36 -58.88 -18.47
N THR A 127 14.46 -59.47 -18.94
CA THR A 127 15.82 -59.28 -18.42
C THR A 127 16.80 -58.74 -19.48
N GLY A 128 16.47 -58.84 -20.77
CA GLY A 128 17.13 -58.14 -21.88
C GLY A 128 16.49 -56.78 -22.14
N GLY A 129 17.27 -55.75 -22.47
CA GLY A 129 16.71 -54.41 -22.73
C GLY A 129 16.06 -54.27 -24.11
N LYS A 130 15.40 -53.14 -24.38
CA LYS A 130 14.86 -52.77 -25.71
C LYS A 130 13.76 -53.69 -26.26
N SER A 131 13.04 -54.41 -25.40
CA SER A 131 11.90 -55.22 -25.80
C SER A 131 10.61 -54.39 -25.85
N ILE A 132 9.70 -54.76 -26.75
CA ILE A 132 8.38 -54.12 -26.90
C ILE A 132 7.30 -55.19 -26.77
N ILE A 133 6.31 -54.99 -25.91
CA ILE A 133 5.15 -55.87 -25.81
C ILE A 133 3.90 -55.08 -26.18
N LYS A 134 3.12 -55.59 -27.13
CA LYS A 134 1.88 -54.93 -27.54
C LYS A 134 0.73 -55.85 -27.91
N GLY A 135 -0.50 -55.42 -27.62
CA GLY A 135 -1.74 -56.08 -28.08
C GLY A 135 -2.02 -57.45 -27.46
N VAL A 136 -1.58 -57.67 -26.22
CA VAL A 136 -1.79 -58.92 -25.48
C VAL A 136 -2.57 -58.68 -24.19
N VAL A 137 -3.42 -59.64 -23.80
CA VAL A 137 -4.13 -59.64 -22.52
C VAL A 137 -3.43 -60.58 -21.53
N PHE A 138 -3.14 -60.13 -20.31
CA PHE A 138 -2.61 -60.94 -19.21
C PHE A 138 -3.71 -61.24 -18.19
N GLN A 139 -3.82 -62.51 -17.76
CA GLN A 139 -4.84 -62.96 -16.80
C GLN A 139 -4.29 -64.07 -15.88
N GLU A 140 -4.78 -64.12 -14.65
CA GLU A 140 -4.60 -65.23 -13.71
C GLU A 140 -3.13 -65.60 -13.43
N PHE A 141 -2.22 -64.65 -13.25
CA PHE A 141 -0.86 -64.97 -12.82
C PHE A 141 -0.73 -64.92 -11.27
N GLY A 142 -0.42 -66.06 -10.63
CA GLY A 142 0.06 -66.13 -9.22
C GLY A 142 -0.49 -67.27 -8.35
N ASN A 143 0.37 -67.97 -7.58
CA ASN A 143 0.05 -69.10 -6.67
C ASN A 143 -0.10 -68.68 -5.18
N SER A 144 -0.82 -69.46 -4.36
CA SER A 144 -1.05 -69.29 -2.92
C SER A 144 0.00 -69.92 -1.98
N ALA A 145 1.05 -70.60 -2.46
CA ALA A 145 1.88 -71.47 -1.60
C ALA A 145 3.41 -71.36 -1.75
N ASP A 146 4.02 -70.16 -1.72
CA ASP A 146 5.48 -70.02 -1.52
C ASP A 146 5.81 -69.30 -0.20
N PRO A 147 6.37 -70.01 0.82
CA PRO A 147 6.66 -69.46 2.14
C PRO A 147 8.04 -68.78 2.25
N PHE A 148 8.80 -68.56 1.17
CA PHE A 148 10.12 -67.93 1.23
C PHE A 148 10.17 -66.54 0.56
N ASN A 149 10.32 -65.53 1.43
CA ASN A 149 10.56 -64.10 1.20
C ASN A 149 11.42 -63.76 -0.06
N ASN A 150 10.92 -62.83 -0.90
CA ASN A 150 11.62 -62.04 -1.96
C ASN A 150 11.29 -62.24 -3.46
N ASN A 151 10.14 -62.82 -3.87
CA ASN A 151 9.69 -62.67 -5.27
C ASN A 151 8.20 -62.31 -5.34
N LEU A 152 7.95 -61.02 -5.55
CA LEU A 152 6.65 -60.37 -5.67
C LEU A 152 5.84 -60.97 -6.85
N LYS A 153 4.51 -61.11 -6.72
CA LYS A 153 3.61 -61.70 -7.75
C LYS A 153 3.33 -60.69 -8.87
N TYR A 154 3.53 -61.05 -10.15
CA TYR A 154 3.33 -60.14 -11.29
C TYR A 154 2.78 -60.80 -12.55
N ASP A 155 2.06 -60.02 -13.37
CA ASP A 155 1.70 -60.41 -14.75
C ASP A 155 2.85 -60.12 -15.72
N LEU A 156 3.47 -58.96 -15.55
CA LEU A 156 4.63 -58.52 -16.31
C LEU A 156 5.68 -57.90 -15.40
N LYS A 157 6.93 -58.34 -15.53
CA LYS A 157 8.08 -57.75 -14.83
C LYS A 157 9.14 -57.30 -15.81
N ILE A 158 9.62 -56.08 -15.62
CA ILE A 158 10.68 -55.47 -16.41
C ILE A 158 11.88 -55.21 -15.49
N ALA A 159 12.95 -55.96 -15.69
CA ALA A 159 14.18 -55.90 -14.90
C ALA A 159 15.40 -55.46 -15.74
N SER A 160 15.15 -54.73 -16.83
CA SER A 160 16.15 -54.26 -17.79
C SER A 160 15.78 -52.88 -18.34
N ASP A 161 16.63 -52.31 -19.19
CA ASP A 161 16.51 -50.93 -19.67
C ASP A 161 15.74 -50.81 -21.00
N SER A 162 15.12 -49.66 -21.21
CA SER A 162 14.58 -49.20 -22.50
C SER A 162 13.50 -50.09 -23.11
N ASN A 163 12.68 -50.75 -22.29
CA ASN A 163 11.56 -51.56 -22.76
C ASN A 163 10.27 -50.73 -22.89
N ALA A 164 9.32 -51.21 -23.69
CA ALA A 164 8.03 -50.58 -23.90
C ALA A 164 6.87 -51.58 -23.76
N VAL A 165 5.78 -51.13 -23.14
CA VAL A 165 4.52 -51.87 -23.02
C VAL A 165 3.41 -50.99 -23.59
N GLU A 166 2.74 -51.45 -24.64
CA GLU A 166 1.84 -50.61 -25.44
C GLU A 166 0.55 -51.37 -25.82
N GLY A 167 -0.62 -50.84 -25.47
CA GLY A 167 -1.88 -51.45 -25.90
C GLY A 167 -2.14 -52.84 -25.28
N CYS A 168 -1.52 -53.13 -24.14
CA CYS A 168 -1.71 -54.38 -23.39
C CYS A 168 -2.79 -54.23 -22.33
N TRP A 169 -3.49 -55.33 -22.05
CA TRP A 169 -4.58 -55.38 -21.08
C TRP A 169 -4.21 -56.31 -19.93
N PHE A 170 -4.45 -55.91 -18.69
CA PHE A 170 -4.06 -56.66 -17.49
C PHE A 170 -5.29 -56.92 -16.62
N GLU A 171 -5.52 -58.19 -16.31
CA GLU A 171 -6.61 -58.69 -15.46
C GLU A 171 -8.00 -58.21 -15.91
N VAL A 172 -8.22 -58.22 -17.23
CA VAL A 172 -9.52 -57.95 -17.89
C VAL A 172 -9.78 -59.00 -18.96
N LEU A 173 -11.06 -59.27 -19.28
CA LEU A 173 -11.39 -60.17 -20.38
C LEU A 173 -11.13 -59.53 -21.75
N ALA A 174 -10.83 -60.35 -22.76
CA ALA A 174 -10.50 -59.88 -24.11
C ALA A 174 -11.68 -59.19 -24.84
N ASP A 175 -12.92 -59.41 -24.40
CA ASP A 175 -14.09 -58.66 -24.86
C ASP A 175 -14.24 -57.30 -24.16
N GLY A 176 -13.46 -57.08 -23.10
CA GLY A 176 -13.50 -55.92 -22.24
C GLY A 176 -14.55 -55.98 -21.15
N SER A 177 -15.14 -57.15 -20.91
CA SER A 177 -15.91 -57.42 -19.71
C SER A 177 -14.98 -57.73 -18.53
N ASN A 178 -15.54 -57.69 -17.34
CA ASN A 178 -14.76 -57.77 -16.11
C ASN A 178 -14.32 -59.20 -15.86
N TYR A 179 -13.07 -59.33 -15.42
CA TYR A 179 -12.52 -60.57 -14.87
C TYR A 179 -12.52 -60.47 -13.34
N THR A 180 -12.79 -61.56 -12.62
CA THR A 180 -12.72 -61.62 -11.14
C THR A 180 -11.45 -62.38 -10.72
N PRO A 181 -10.32 -61.71 -10.43
CA PRO A 181 -9.06 -62.40 -10.15
C PRO A 181 -8.99 -62.90 -8.71
N ASN A 182 -8.35 -64.06 -8.51
CA ASN A 182 -8.14 -64.69 -7.19
C ASN A 182 -6.77 -64.35 -6.55
N VAL A 183 -6.28 -63.09 -6.67
CA VAL A 183 -5.10 -62.48 -6.01
C VAL A 183 -3.81 -62.34 -6.87
N VAL A 184 -3.68 -61.20 -7.56
CA VAL A 184 -2.41 -60.63 -8.07
C VAL A 184 -1.95 -59.50 -7.14
N TYR A 185 -0.64 -59.29 -6.94
CA TYR A 185 -0.11 -58.14 -6.17
C TYR A 185 0.33 -56.97 -7.07
N TYR A 186 0.91 -57.24 -8.25
CA TYR A 186 1.40 -56.24 -9.19
C TYR A 186 0.99 -56.59 -10.62
N SER A 187 0.24 -55.76 -11.35
CA SER A 187 0.03 -56.07 -12.78
C SER A 187 1.33 -55.88 -13.57
N ILE A 188 1.99 -54.74 -13.34
CA ILE A 188 3.30 -54.43 -13.92
C ILE A 188 4.30 -54.10 -12.81
N TYR A 189 5.47 -54.73 -12.84
CA TYR A 189 6.57 -54.43 -11.92
C TYR A 189 7.79 -53.93 -12.70
N LEU A 190 8.24 -52.70 -12.40
CA LEU A 190 9.41 -52.05 -13.03
C LEU A 190 10.58 -51.95 -12.07
N GLY A 191 11.77 -52.40 -12.48
CA GLY A 191 13.03 -52.15 -11.77
C GLY A 191 13.18 -52.95 -10.48
N GLU A 192 13.76 -54.15 -10.57
CA GLU A 192 14.15 -54.97 -9.42
C GLU A 192 15.68 -55.09 -9.30
N GLY A 193 16.21 -54.91 -8.10
CA GLY A 193 17.63 -55.10 -7.78
C GLY A 193 18.53 -53.95 -8.26
N ILE A 194 18.68 -53.79 -9.58
CA ILE A 194 19.49 -52.75 -10.22
C ILE A 194 18.56 -51.66 -10.78
N ARG A 195 19.03 -50.41 -10.79
CA ARG A 195 18.28 -49.29 -11.36
C ARG A 195 18.08 -49.54 -12.86
N SER A 196 16.84 -49.67 -13.29
CA SER A 196 16.51 -49.79 -14.72
C SER A 196 16.27 -48.42 -15.34
N TYR A 197 16.65 -48.23 -16.60
CA TYR A 197 16.66 -46.93 -17.26
C TYR A 197 15.69 -46.86 -18.45
N GLY A 198 14.90 -45.80 -18.54
CA GLY A 198 14.18 -45.44 -19.76
C GLY A 198 13.04 -46.38 -20.17
N ASN A 199 12.46 -47.14 -19.24
CA ASN A 199 11.31 -47.99 -19.53
C ASN A 199 10.03 -47.16 -19.72
N THR A 200 9.18 -47.57 -20.66
CA THR A 200 7.94 -46.86 -21.00
C THR A 200 6.72 -47.76 -20.86
N ILE A 201 5.69 -47.26 -20.19
CA ILE A 201 4.36 -47.89 -20.10
C ILE A 201 3.38 -46.95 -20.78
N GLY A 202 2.91 -47.39 -21.93
CA GLY A 202 2.13 -46.58 -22.87
C GLY A 202 3.03 -45.63 -23.66
N ASN A 203 2.51 -45.18 -24.80
CA ASN A 203 3.24 -44.34 -25.75
C ASN A 203 2.61 -42.93 -25.92
N GLY A 204 1.52 -42.64 -25.19
CA GLY A 204 0.76 -41.38 -25.30
C GLY A 204 -0.16 -41.27 -26.52
N ASN A 205 -0.22 -42.28 -27.38
CA ASN A 205 -1.11 -42.37 -28.53
C ASN A 205 -2.26 -43.35 -28.26
N PRO A 206 -3.38 -43.25 -28.99
CA PRO A 206 -4.52 -44.17 -28.84
C PRO A 206 -4.17 -45.66 -28.94
N ASP A 207 -3.21 -46.03 -29.78
CA ASP A 207 -2.84 -47.41 -30.04
C ASP A 207 -2.04 -48.06 -28.90
N GLY A 208 -1.38 -47.23 -28.08
CA GLY A 208 -0.56 -47.68 -26.95
C GLY A 208 -1.26 -47.63 -25.60
N ILE A 209 -2.56 -47.30 -25.53
CA ILE A 209 -3.32 -47.27 -24.26
C ILE A 209 -3.29 -48.65 -23.61
N ASN A 210 -2.54 -48.80 -22.53
CA ASN A 210 -2.65 -49.97 -21.68
C ASN A 210 -3.87 -49.83 -20.77
N TRP A 211 -4.58 -50.94 -20.58
CA TRP A 211 -5.67 -51.01 -19.62
C TRP A 211 -5.27 -51.93 -18.46
N VAL A 212 -5.05 -51.33 -17.29
CA VAL A 212 -4.61 -52.00 -16.08
C VAL A 212 -5.76 -52.06 -15.10
N SER A 213 -6.21 -53.27 -14.76
CA SER A 213 -7.32 -53.53 -13.85
C SER A 213 -6.94 -54.57 -12.78
N ALA A 214 -7.81 -54.68 -11.78
CA ALA A 214 -8.01 -55.78 -10.82
C ALA A 214 -6.78 -56.52 -10.25
N ALA A 215 -6.52 -56.24 -8.96
CA ALA A 215 -5.71 -57.07 -8.07
C ALA A 215 -6.44 -57.16 -6.71
N MET A 216 -7.18 -58.25 -6.47
CA MET A 216 -8.05 -58.44 -5.27
C MET A 216 -7.32 -58.95 -4.01
N GLY A 217 -6.01 -58.68 -3.88
CA GLY A 217 -5.12 -59.27 -2.86
C GLY A 217 -5.15 -58.69 -1.44
N GLY A 218 -6.18 -57.94 -1.04
CA GLY A 218 -6.14 -57.05 0.13
C GLY A 218 -5.46 -55.72 -0.20
N GLY A 219 -5.37 -54.81 0.79
CA GLY A 219 -4.91 -53.41 0.62
C GLY A 219 -3.46 -53.17 0.17
N ASN A 220 -2.76 -54.18 -0.35
CA ASN A 220 -1.38 -54.12 -0.83
C ASN A 220 -1.23 -54.33 -2.35
N SER A 221 -2.33 -54.42 -3.10
CA SER A 221 -2.30 -54.55 -4.56
C SER A 221 -1.92 -53.25 -5.25
N VAL A 222 -1.14 -53.32 -6.34
CA VAL A 222 -0.72 -52.15 -7.12
C VAL A 222 -0.85 -52.44 -8.61
N GLY A 223 -1.43 -51.53 -9.38
CA GLY A 223 -1.50 -51.68 -10.84
C GLY A 223 -0.09 -51.68 -11.45
N ILE A 224 0.64 -50.59 -11.27
CA ILE A 224 2.03 -50.46 -11.71
C ILE A 224 2.93 -50.14 -10.52
N GLN A 225 3.80 -51.08 -10.16
CA GLN A 225 4.84 -50.86 -9.17
C GLN A 225 6.12 -50.40 -9.84
N CYS A 226 6.61 -49.24 -9.41
CA CYS A 226 7.93 -48.75 -9.75
C CYS A 226 8.87 -49.00 -8.57
N GLY A 227 9.79 -49.94 -8.76
CA GLY A 227 10.95 -50.12 -7.90
C GLY A 227 12.06 -49.12 -8.24
N ARG A 228 13.29 -49.57 -8.45
CA ARG A 228 14.41 -48.67 -8.75
C ARG A 228 14.47 -48.36 -10.24
N ILE A 229 13.99 -47.18 -10.63
CA ILE A 229 13.98 -46.74 -12.02
C ILE A 229 14.61 -45.36 -12.21
N SER A 230 15.24 -45.11 -13.36
CA SER A 230 15.74 -43.79 -13.77
C SER A 230 15.27 -43.43 -15.16
N GLY A 231 14.65 -42.27 -15.33
CA GLY A 231 14.05 -41.94 -16.61
C GLY A 231 12.96 -42.94 -17.00
N GLY A 232 12.41 -42.73 -18.19
CA GLY A 232 11.24 -43.49 -18.63
C GLY A 232 9.94 -42.78 -18.30
N SER A 233 8.83 -43.37 -18.71
CA SER A 233 7.54 -42.70 -18.62
C SER A 233 6.35 -43.64 -18.51
N ILE A 234 5.33 -43.19 -17.81
CA ILE A 234 4.00 -43.84 -17.77
C ILE A 234 3.04 -42.85 -18.41
N LYS A 235 2.58 -43.09 -19.64
CA LYS A 235 1.79 -42.12 -20.41
C LYS A 235 0.60 -42.77 -21.12
N GLY A 236 -0.56 -42.12 -21.07
CA GLY A 236 -1.74 -42.54 -21.82
C GLY A 236 -2.32 -43.88 -21.40
N ASN A 237 -2.31 -44.22 -20.10
CA ASN A 237 -2.83 -45.49 -19.60
C ASN A 237 -4.15 -45.32 -18.85
N LEU A 238 -5.03 -46.33 -18.97
CA LEU A 238 -6.28 -46.44 -18.24
C LEU A 238 -6.06 -47.37 -17.02
N ILE A 239 -6.06 -46.81 -15.81
CA ILE A 239 -5.65 -47.52 -14.58
C ILE A 239 -6.78 -47.49 -13.55
N GLY A 240 -7.46 -48.64 -13.42
CA GLY A 240 -8.57 -48.87 -12.49
C GLY A 240 -10.01 -48.79 -13.06
N PRO A 241 -10.38 -47.91 -14.00
CA PRO A 241 -11.76 -47.85 -14.46
C PRO A 241 -12.05 -48.94 -15.51
N THR A 242 -13.33 -49.14 -15.80
CA THR A 242 -13.83 -50.06 -16.84
C THR A 242 -13.54 -49.57 -18.27
N LYS A 243 -13.76 -50.42 -19.29
CA LYS A 243 -13.50 -50.14 -20.73
C LYS A 243 -14.13 -48.85 -21.26
N ASN A 244 -15.25 -48.45 -20.68
CA ASN A 244 -16.00 -47.24 -21.04
C ASN A 244 -15.69 -46.06 -20.10
N GLY A 245 -14.82 -46.25 -19.11
CA GLY A 245 -14.41 -45.23 -18.16
C GLY A 245 -15.48 -44.79 -17.16
N GLN A 246 -16.62 -45.49 -17.06
CA GLN A 246 -17.78 -45.03 -16.30
C GLN A 246 -18.01 -45.73 -14.96
N ASN A 247 -17.46 -46.93 -14.80
CA ASN A 247 -17.57 -47.71 -13.56
C ASN A 247 -16.18 -48.11 -13.06
N THR A 248 -16.10 -48.37 -11.76
CA THR A 248 -14.88 -48.77 -11.06
C THR A 248 -14.93 -50.26 -10.73
N TRP A 249 -13.85 -51.00 -11.01
CA TRP A 249 -13.61 -52.34 -10.49
C TRP A 249 -12.18 -52.38 -9.94
N TYR A 250 -12.05 -52.62 -8.64
CA TYR A 250 -10.98 -52.04 -7.84
C TYR A 250 -9.59 -52.65 -8.04
N ILE A 251 -8.59 -51.78 -8.16
CA ILE A 251 -7.28 -52.03 -7.54
C ILE A 251 -7.45 -51.72 -6.04
N GLN A 252 -7.29 -52.73 -5.17
CA GLN A 252 -7.55 -52.53 -3.73
C GLN A 252 -6.50 -51.65 -3.03
N GLY A 253 -5.29 -51.52 -3.58
CA GLY A 253 -4.27 -50.59 -3.14
C GLY A 253 -4.09 -49.42 -4.11
N PHE A 254 -2.93 -49.33 -4.77
CA PHE A 254 -2.51 -48.12 -5.51
C PHE A 254 -2.61 -48.31 -7.02
N GLY A 255 -3.07 -47.29 -7.76
CA GLY A 255 -3.02 -47.34 -9.24
C GLY A 255 -1.57 -47.46 -9.73
N VAL A 256 -0.74 -46.50 -9.32
CA VAL A 256 0.72 -46.55 -9.48
C VAL A 256 1.38 -46.24 -8.13
N HIS A 257 2.42 -46.99 -7.78
CA HIS A 257 3.22 -46.73 -6.58
C HIS A 257 4.71 -46.78 -6.90
N THR A 258 5.42 -45.69 -6.60
CA THR A 258 6.89 -45.64 -6.59
C THR A 258 7.44 -45.81 -5.17
N GLY A 259 8.44 -46.68 -5.01
CA GLY A 259 9.20 -46.83 -3.77
C GLY A 259 8.55 -47.70 -2.69
N ALA A 260 8.98 -48.96 -2.61
CA ALA A 260 8.74 -49.85 -1.47
C ALA A 260 10.00 -49.90 -0.58
N SER A 261 10.14 -48.93 0.34
CA SER A 261 11.05 -48.95 1.51
C SER A 261 12.59 -48.92 1.31
N SER A 262 13.15 -48.79 0.10
CA SER A 262 14.58 -48.43 -0.09
C SER A 262 14.99 -47.98 -1.52
N GLN A 263 14.03 -47.87 -2.44
CA GLN A 263 14.31 -47.75 -3.87
C GLN A 263 13.57 -46.54 -4.45
N SER A 264 14.31 -45.50 -4.84
CA SER A 264 13.76 -44.25 -5.39
C SER A 264 13.62 -44.31 -6.91
N ALA A 265 12.47 -43.87 -7.43
CA ALA A 265 12.37 -43.42 -8.81
C ALA A 265 13.09 -42.08 -8.97
N LEU A 266 13.74 -41.91 -10.12
CA LEU A 266 14.52 -40.73 -10.45
C LEU A 266 14.16 -40.31 -11.88
N ASP A 267 13.82 -39.05 -12.12
CA ASP A 267 13.51 -38.55 -13.47
C ASP A 267 12.33 -39.30 -14.17
N LEU A 268 11.40 -39.89 -13.40
CA LEU A 268 10.22 -40.55 -13.97
C LEU A 268 9.19 -39.49 -14.37
N VAL A 269 8.64 -39.64 -15.59
CA VAL A 269 7.53 -38.81 -16.08
C VAL A 269 6.24 -39.62 -16.06
N VAL A 270 5.22 -39.14 -15.35
CA VAL A 270 3.89 -39.73 -15.34
C VAL A 270 2.90 -38.74 -15.94
N GLY A 271 2.41 -39.11 -17.11
CA GLY A 271 1.58 -38.26 -17.97
C GLY A 271 2.42 -37.40 -18.93
N GLY A 272 1.93 -36.23 -19.30
CA GLY A 272 2.67 -35.30 -20.16
C GLY A 272 1.84 -34.08 -20.58
N ALA A 273 2.49 -33.17 -21.31
CA ALA A 273 1.93 -31.89 -21.73
C ALA A 273 0.98 -31.98 -22.94
N ASN A 274 1.08 -33.05 -23.72
CA ASN A 274 0.25 -33.24 -24.92
C ASN A 274 -1.04 -33.99 -24.59
N LEU A 275 -2.08 -33.70 -25.38
CA LEU A 275 -3.32 -34.48 -25.39
C LEU A 275 -3.00 -35.97 -25.59
N GLY A 276 -3.61 -36.84 -24.77
CA GLY A 276 -3.39 -38.29 -24.86
C GLY A 276 -2.20 -38.82 -24.05
N GLU A 277 -1.27 -37.97 -23.63
CA GLU A 277 -0.14 -38.40 -22.79
C GLU A 277 -0.52 -38.60 -21.33
N GLY A 278 -1.55 -37.91 -20.82
CA GLY A 278 -2.01 -38.06 -19.45
C GLY A 278 -2.66 -39.42 -19.18
N ASN A 279 -2.45 -39.94 -17.97
CA ASN A 279 -3.08 -41.20 -17.53
C ASN A 279 -4.41 -40.92 -16.82
N VAL A 280 -5.27 -41.94 -16.76
CA VAL A 280 -6.52 -41.92 -16.01
C VAL A 280 -6.38 -42.87 -14.81
N PHE A 281 -6.41 -42.31 -13.60
CA PHE A 281 -6.36 -43.02 -12.32
C PHE A 281 -7.71 -42.94 -11.62
N SER A 282 -8.50 -44.00 -11.74
CA SER A 282 -9.89 -43.95 -11.31
C SER A 282 -10.38 -45.30 -10.82
N GLY A 283 -11.12 -45.32 -9.71
CA GLY A 283 -11.64 -46.56 -9.14
C GLY A 283 -10.67 -47.41 -8.34
N ASN A 284 -9.54 -46.84 -7.93
CA ASN A 284 -8.64 -47.45 -6.95
C ASN A 284 -9.26 -47.30 -5.54
N LEU A 285 -9.04 -48.24 -4.61
CA LEU A 285 -9.48 -48.08 -3.20
C LEU A 285 -8.42 -47.40 -2.32
N GLY A 286 -7.14 -47.48 -2.71
CA GLY A 286 -6.04 -46.72 -2.11
C GLY A 286 -5.86 -45.39 -2.84
N PHE A 287 -4.64 -45.05 -3.25
CA PHE A 287 -4.31 -43.81 -3.95
C PHE A 287 -4.28 -44.03 -5.47
N GLY A 288 -4.65 -43.02 -6.25
CA GLY A 288 -4.49 -43.06 -7.71
C GLY A 288 -3.02 -43.20 -8.09
N PHE A 289 -2.23 -42.24 -7.61
CA PHE A 289 -0.77 -42.31 -7.63
C PHE A 289 -0.19 -42.11 -6.24
N ARG A 290 0.84 -42.89 -5.89
CA ARG A 290 1.63 -42.71 -4.67
C ARG A 290 3.12 -42.64 -4.97
N SER A 291 3.75 -41.53 -4.57
CA SER A 291 5.21 -41.40 -4.52
C SER A 291 5.76 -41.68 -3.13
N GLN A 292 6.92 -42.35 -3.05
CA GLN A 292 7.67 -42.56 -1.81
C GLN A 292 9.19 -42.48 -2.03
N ASN A 293 9.83 -41.45 -1.47
CA ASN A 293 11.29 -41.26 -1.48
C ASN A 293 11.86 -41.08 -2.90
N ASP A 294 11.14 -40.39 -3.77
CA ASP A 294 11.54 -40.17 -5.17
C ASP A 294 12.26 -38.83 -5.35
N SER A 295 12.84 -38.60 -6.54
CA SER A 295 13.42 -37.30 -6.87
C SER A 295 13.21 -36.93 -8.33
N ARG A 296 13.01 -35.64 -8.62
CA ARG A 296 12.79 -35.09 -9.97
C ARG A 296 11.68 -35.81 -10.73
N LEU A 297 10.62 -36.11 -9.98
CA LEU A 297 9.43 -36.75 -10.48
C LEU A 297 8.55 -35.71 -11.18
N ILE A 298 8.01 -36.02 -12.36
CA ILE A 298 7.13 -35.11 -13.11
C ILE A 298 5.76 -35.75 -13.27
N PHE A 299 4.71 -35.07 -12.81
CA PHE A 299 3.31 -35.49 -12.85
C PHE A 299 2.47 -34.48 -13.62
N GLN A 300 2.10 -34.77 -14.86
CA GLN A 300 1.48 -33.77 -15.74
C GLN A 300 0.31 -34.32 -16.55
N GLY A 301 -0.74 -33.52 -16.75
CA GLY A 301 -1.85 -33.84 -17.65
C GLY A 301 -2.71 -35.03 -17.21
N ASN A 302 -2.56 -35.55 -15.99
CA ASN A 302 -3.29 -36.74 -15.55
C ASN A 302 -4.70 -36.41 -15.02
N VAL A 303 -5.57 -37.41 -15.05
CA VAL A 303 -6.94 -37.35 -14.53
C VAL A 303 -7.10 -38.37 -13.40
N CYS A 304 -7.49 -37.91 -12.22
CA CYS A 304 -7.61 -38.70 -11.00
C CYS A 304 -9.00 -38.55 -10.38
N GLY A 305 -9.73 -39.67 -10.23
CA GLY A 305 -11.00 -39.74 -9.47
C GLY A 305 -12.27 -39.50 -10.31
N THR A 306 -12.10 -39.13 -11.59
CA THR A 306 -13.21 -38.85 -12.51
C THR A 306 -13.26 -39.85 -13.67
N THR A 307 -14.31 -39.76 -14.48
CA THR A 307 -14.31 -40.35 -15.83
C THR A 307 -13.11 -39.86 -16.66
N PRO A 308 -12.66 -40.60 -17.68
CA PRO A 308 -11.55 -40.19 -18.55
C PRO A 308 -11.72 -38.79 -19.15
N ASP A 309 -12.94 -38.41 -19.53
CA ASP A 309 -13.24 -37.07 -20.06
C ASP A 309 -13.35 -35.98 -18.99
N GLY A 310 -13.16 -36.33 -17.72
CA GLY A 310 -13.14 -35.41 -16.58
C GLY A 310 -14.47 -34.70 -16.29
N LYS A 311 -15.58 -35.22 -16.82
CA LYS A 311 -16.92 -34.61 -16.69
C LYS A 311 -17.69 -35.06 -15.46
N ALA A 312 -17.46 -36.28 -14.98
CA ALA A 312 -18.19 -36.85 -13.87
C ALA A 312 -17.25 -37.50 -12.86
N GLY A 313 -17.57 -37.37 -11.57
CA GLY A 313 -16.92 -38.14 -10.51
C GLY A 313 -17.42 -39.58 -10.53
N LEU A 314 -16.58 -40.51 -10.09
CA LEU A 314 -16.91 -41.92 -10.02
C LEU A 314 -17.25 -42.29 -8.57
N TYR A 315 -18.55 -42.37 -8.26
CA TYR A 315 -19.08 -42.63 -6.91
C TYR A 315 -19.74 -44.02 -6.82
N GLN A 316 -20.05 -44.48 -5.60
CA GLN A 316 -20.91 -45.65 -5.36
C GLN A 316 -22.00 -45.32 -4.33
N ASP A 317 -23.17 -45.95 -4.46
CA ASP A 317 -24.22 -45.88 -3.44
C ASP A 317 -23.89 -46.75 -2.22
N SER A 318 -24.67 -46.60 -1.13
CA SER A 318 -24.56 -47.39 0.09
C SER A 318 -24.83 -48.91 -0.09
N GLY A 319 -25.23 -49.34 -1.29
CA GLY A 319 -25.39 -50.73 -1.69
C GLY A 319 -24.22 -51.28 -2.52
N GLY A 320 -23.18 -50.48 -2.78
CA GLY A 320 -22.03 -50.85 -3.61
C GLY A 320 -22.31 -50.81 -5.12
N ASN A 321 -23.39 -50.15 -5.56
CA ASN A 321 -23.65 -49.94 -6.98
C ASN A 321 -22.93 -48.66 -7.46
N PRO A 322 -22.31 -48.67 -8.64
CA PRO A 322 -21.71 -47.47 -9.21
C PRO A 322 -22.77 -46.39 -9.46
N MET A 323 -22.53 -45.19 -8.94
CA MET A 323 -23.31 -43.99 -9.23
C MET A 323 -22.45 -42.98 -9.98
N ILE A 324 -22.97 -42.52 -11.11
CA ILE A 324 -22.43 -41.36 -11.82
C ILE A 324 -23.28 -40.17 -11.39
N THR A 325 -22.74 -39.26 -10.59
CA THR A 325 -23.41 -37.99 -10.34
C THR A 325 -23.10 -37.07 -11.52
N ALA A 326 -24.11 -36.81 -12.36
CA ALA A 326 -24.05 -35.69 -13.28
C ALA A 326 -23.98 -34.41 -12.42
N GLY A 327 -23.00 -33.54 -12.72
CA GLY A 327 -22.59 -32.42 -11.87
C GLY A 327 -23.75 -31.65 -11.23
N GLY A 328 -23.63 -31.36 -9.94
CA GLY A 328 -24.56 -30.49 -9.22
C GLY A 328 -24.85 -30.87 -7.76
N VAL A 329 -24.40 -32.01 -7.24
CA VAL A 329 -24.63 -32.38 -5.83
C VAL A 329 -23.39 -33.08 -5.24
N CYS A 330 -22.79 -32.48 -4.20
CA CYS A 330 -21.93 -33.21 -3.23
C CYS A 330 -22.86 -34.16 -2.45
N GLY A 331 -23.06 -35.38 -2.92
CA GLY A 331 -24.26 -36.16 -2.57
C GLY A 331 -24.00 -37.48 -1.85
N GLY A 332 -23.94 -37.44 -0.52
CA GLY A 332 -24.73 -38.33 0.37
C GLY A 332 -24.57 -39.85 0.29
N GLY A 333 -23.42 -40.38 -0.14
CA GLY A 333 -23.12 -41.81 -0.14
C GLY A 333 -21.75 -42.09 0.51
N ASP A 334 -21.55 -43.33 1.00
CA ASP A 334 -20.26 -43.80 1.48
C ASP A 334 -19.30 -43.98 0.27
N ASN A 335 -18.41 -43.01 0.08
CA ASN A 335 -17.41 -43.01 -0.99
C ASN A 335 -16.38 -44.15 -0.85
N LEU A 336 -16.48 -45.13 -1.76
CA LEU A 336 -15.38 -46.05 -2.10
C LEU A 336 -14.42 -45.48 -3.17
N GLY A 337 -14.43 -44.17 -3.39
CA GLY A 337 -13.45 -43.50 -4.26
C GLY A 337 -12.02 -43.71 -3.76
N GLN A 338 -11.03 -43.53 -4.64
CA GLN A 338 -9.63 -43.58 -4.23
C GLN A 338 -9.37 -42.50 -3.18
N GLN A 339 -8.63 -42.84 -2.12
CA GLN A 339 -8.34 -41.98 -0.97
C GLN A 339 -7.84 -40.62 -1.43
N ASP A 340 -6.69 -40.62 -2.10
CA ASP A 340 -6.11 -39.42 -2.68
C ASP A 340 -5.93 -39.62 -4.18
N GLY A 341 -6.13 -38.57 -4.96
CA GLY A 341 -5.79 -38.57 -6.38
C GLY A 341 -4.30 -38.77 -6.57
N ILE A 342 -3.50 -37.86 -6.00
CA ILE A 342 -2.03 -37.89 -6.04
C ILE A 342 -1.50 -37.75 -4.61
N HIS A 343 -0.78 -38.77 -4.12
CA HIS A 343 -0.12 -38.73 -2.82
C HIS A 343 1.39 -38.69 -2.98
N ILE A 344 2.00 -37.53 -2.72
CA ILE A 344 3.46 -37.37 -2.73
C ILE A 344 4.00 -37.55 -1.32
N ARG A 345 4.90 -38.53 -1.15
CA ARG A 345 5.60 -38.78 0.10
C ARG A 345 7.11 -38.70 -0.07
N ASN A 346 7.75 -37.75 0.61
CA ASN A 346 9.22 -37.57 0.58
C ASN A 346 9.77 -37.47 -0.86
N CYS A 347 9.31 -36.51 -1.65
CA CYS A 347 9.76 -36.34 -3.03
C CYS A 347 10.56 -35.04 -3.16
N ASP A 348 11.78 -35.16 -3.68
CA ASP A 348 12.74 -34.04 -3.81
C ASP A 348 12.69 -33.45 -5.24
N ASP A 349 12.63 -32.13 -5.38
CA ASP A 349 12.58 -31.43 -6.67
C ASP A 349 11.48 -31.95 -7.63
N CYS A 350 10.32 -32.31 -7.10
CA CYS A 350 9.24 -32.91 -7.89
C CYS A 350 8.27 -31.84 -8.43
N LEU A 351 7.72 -32.07 -9.61
CA LEU A 351 6.72 -31.20 -10.23
C LEU A 351 5.39 -31.95 -10.34
N VAL A 352 4.35 -31.43 -9.69
CA VAL A 352 2.97 -31.89 -9.82
C VAL A 352 2.17 -30.81 -10.54
N GLY A 353 1.93 -31.03 -11.82
CA GLY A 353 1.25 -30.15 -12.75
C GLY A 353 2.21 -29.30 -13.58
N GLY A 354 1.84 -28.07 -13.90
CA GLY A 354 2.58 -27.20 -14.81
C GLY A 354 1.71 -26.07 -15.34
N ASP A 355 1.92 -25.66 -16.58
CA ASP A 355 1.05 -24.68 -17.25
C ASP A 355 -0.27 -25.29 -17.72
N ARG A 356 -1.40 -24.81 -17.19
CA ARG A 356 -2.73 -25.15 -17.70
C ARG A 356 -2.95 -24.57 -19.10
N ALA A 357 -3.66 -25.32 -19.96
CA ALA A 357 -4.11 -24.81 -21.25
C ALA A 357 -5.17 -23.70 -21.06
N VAL A 358 -4.89 -22.48 -21.53
CA VAL A 358 -5.85 -21.36 -21.49
C VAL A 358 -7.03 -21.63 -22.42
N GLY A 359 -8.26 -21.54 -21.91
CA GLY A 359 -9.48 -21.35 -22.70
C GLY A 359 -9.96 -22.51 -23.60
N THR A 360 -9.33 -23.69 -23.60
CA THR A 360 -9.74 -24.83 -24.45
C THR A 360 -10.09 -26.11 -23.70
N GLY A 361 -9.97 -26.11 -22.37
CA GLY A 361 -10.56 -27.15 -21.53
C GLY A 361 -10.03 -28.56 -21.78
N MET A 362 -8.73 -28.78 -21.91
CA MET A 362 -8.09 -30.01 -21.40
C MET A 362 -6.70 -29.63 -20.90
N LEU A 363 -6.62 -29.49 -19.57
CA LEU A 363 -5.49 -29.49 -18.62
C LEU A 363 -4.09 -28.93 -19.00
N GLY A 364 -3.65 -28.87 -20.24
CA GLY A 364 -2.25 -28.59 -20.58
C GLY A 364 -1.35 -29.54 -19.80
N GLU A 365 -0.45 -28.98 -19.01
CA GLU A 365 0.41 -29.72 -18.07
C GLU A 365 -0.21 -29.94 -16.68
N GLY A 366 -1.34 -29.30 -16.36
CA GLY A 366 -2.06 -29.45 -15.09
C GLY A 366 -2.67 -30.83 -14.88
N ASN A 367 -2.91 -31.24 -13.64
CA ASN A 367 -3.67 -32.47 -13.34
C ASN A 367 -5.10 -32.14 -12.90
N LEU A 368 -6.06 -33.01 -13.21
CA LEU A 368 -7.41 -33.00 -12.66
C LEU A 368 -7.47 -33.99 -11.50
N CYS A 369 -7.65 -33.52 -10.27
CA CYS A 369 -7.71 -34.33 -9.07
C CYS A 369 -9.01 -34.06 -8.31
N SER A 370 -10.10 -34.61 -8.83
CA SER A 370 -11.49 -34.34 -8.40
C SER A 370 -12.26 -35.65 -8.22
N GLY A 371 -13.33 -35.66 -7.43
CA GLY A 371 -14.11 -36.87 -7.17
C GLY A 371 -13.38 -37.95 -6.34
N ASN A 372 -12.32 -37.59 -5.60
CA ASN A 372 -11.61 -38.50 -4.69
C ASN A 372 -12.31 -38.57 -3.33
N SER A 373 -12.02 -39.62 -2.53
CA SER A 373 -12.68 -39.85 -1.24
C SER A 373 -12.04 -39.14 -0.03
N ARG A 374 -10.92 -38.44 -0.24
CA ARG A 374 -10.31 -37.48 0.70
C ARG A 374 -9.71 -36.28 -0.03
N TYR A 375 -8.51 -36.44 -0.58
CA TYR A 375 -7.71 -35.32 -1.09
C TYR A 375 -7.56 -35.38 -2.60
N GLY A 376 -7.62 -34.21 -3.26
CA GLY A 376 -7.16 -34.13 -4.64
C GLY A 376 -5.67 -34.46 -4.73
N ILE A 377 -4.86 -33.66 -4.02
CA ILE A 377 -3.42 -33.82 -3.93
C ILE A 377 -3.01 -33.79 -2.45
N ALA A 378 -2.21 -34.77 -2.02
CA ALA A 378 -1.65 -34.82 -0.68
C ALA A 378 -0.12 -34.76 -0.73
N LEU A 379 0.44 -33.85 0.06
CA LEU A 379 1.87 -33.68 0.24
C LEU A 379 2.25 -34.06 1.68
N THR A 380 2.90 -35.21 1.85
CA THR A 380 3.33 -35.70 3.16
C THR A 380 4.84 -35.87 3.23
N PHE A 381 5.57 -35.02 3.97
CA PHE A 381 7.03 -34.94 3.84
C PHE A 381 7.83 -35.45 5.06
N ASN A 382 8.93 -36.11 4.72
CA ASN A 382 10.23 -36.15 5.40
C ASN A 382 11.27 -35.60 4.38
N PRO A 383 12.30 -34.89 4.84
CA PRO A 383 12.90 -33.74 4.14
C PRO A 383 13.70 -34.10 2.87
N ARG A 384 13.43 -33.43 1.72
CA ARG A 384 14.26 -32.40 1.04
C ARG A 384 13.39 -31.51 0.10
N SER A 385 13.98 -30.41 -0.38
CA SER A 385 13.34 -29.18 -0.89
C SER A 385 12.97 -29.16 -2.39
N SER A 386 12.33 -28.04 -2.81
CA SER A 386 12.03 -27.59 -4.19
C SER A 386 10.89 -28.27 -4.97
N THR A 387 10.01 -29.01 -4.31
CA THR A 387 8.78 -29.52 -4.94
C THR A 387 7.84 -28.37 -5.30
N ILE A 388 7.21 -28.44 -6.48
CA ILE A 388 6.26 -27.47 -7.01
C ILE A 388 4.95 -28.19 -7.31
N VAL A 389 3.84 -27.67 -6.80
CA VAL A 389 2.48 -28.11 -7.16
C VAL A 389 1.79 -26.96 -7.85
N SER A 390 1.63 -26.99 -9.16
CA SER A 390 1.14 -25.85 -9.95
C SER A 390 0.15 -26.26 -11.04
N GLY A 391 -0.81 -25.39 -11.34
CA GLY A 391 -1.76 -25.59 -12.45
C GLY A 391 -2.68 -26.80 -12.29
N ASN A 392 -2.90 -27.31 -11.09
CA ASN A 392 -3.83 -28.43 -10.89
C ASN A 392 -5.26 -27.91 -10.65
N ILE A 393 -6.25 -28.75 -10.95
CA ILE A 393 -7.67 -28.51 -10.65
C ILE A 393 -8.13 -29.57 -9.65
N CYS A 394 -8.58 -29.14 -8.47
CA CYS A 394 -9.09 -30.00 -7.41
C CYS A 394 -10.49 -29.55 -6.99
N GLY A 395 -11.48 -30.45 -7.13
CA GLY A 395 -12.88 -30.23 -6.72
C GLY A 395 -13.81 -29.72 -7.82
N LEU A 396 -13.28 -29.44 -9.02
CA LEU A 396 -14.06 -29.06 -10.22
C LEU A 396 -13.87 -30.06 -11.36
N ASN A 397 -14.68 -29.95 -12.41
CA ASN A 397 -14.51 -30.71 -13.64
C ASN A 397 -13.28 -30.26 -14.46
N TYR A 398 -12.99 -30.98 -15.54
CA TYR A 398 -11.85 -30.68 -16.44
C TYR A 398 -11.86 -29.28 -17.06
N GLN A 399 -13.03 -28.64 -17.15
CA GLN A 399 -13.18 -27.26 -17.59
C GLN A 399 -12.95 -26.25 -16.46
N GLY A 400 -12.82 -26.68 -15.21
CA GLY A 400 -12.73 -25.81 -14.05
C GLY A 400 -14.01 -25.01 -13.80
N ALA A 401 -15.16 -25.52 -14.24
CA ALA A 401 -16.43 -24.79 -14.23
C ALA A 401 -17.47 -25.40 -13.27
N SER A 402 -17.66 -26.71 -13.30
CA SER A 402 -18.69 -27.38 -12.51
C SER A 402 -18.10 -28.16 -11.34
N LEU A 403 -18.86 -28.23 -10.24
CA LEU A 403 -18.55 -28.98 -9.03
C LEU A 403 -18.32 -30.47 -9.32
N LEU A 404 -17.19 -31.00 -8.84
CA LEU A 404 -16.82 -32.43 -8.75
C LEU A 404 -16.01 -32.63 -7.47
N CYS A 405 -16.65 -32.44 -6.32
CA CYS A 405 -16.01 -32.38 -5.02
C CYS A 405 -15.13 -33.62 -4.73
N ASN A 406 -13.95 -33.37 -4.16
CA ASN A 406 -13.31 -34.36 -3.31
C ASN A 406 -14.12 -34.42 -2.00
N HIS A 407 -14.59 -35.61 -1.61
CA HIS A 407 -15.63 -35.77 -0.59
C HIS A 407 -15.32 -36.92 0.37
N GLY A 408 -15.37 -36.64 1.66
CA GLY A 408 -14.99 -37.55 2.73
C GLY A 408 -16.00 -38.69 2.89
N ASN A 409 -15.58 -39.82 3.45
CA ASN A 409 -16.55 -40.79 3.95
C ASN A 409 -17.30 -40.22 5.15
N SER A 410 -18.54 -40.65 5.37
CA SER A 410 -19.48 -40.13 6.39
C SER A 410 -19.00 -40.16 7.87
N GLY A 411 -17.75 -40.58 8.14
CA GLY A 411 -17.09 -40.56 9.45
C GLY A 411 -15.68 -39.96 9.50
N ASP A 412 -15.15 -39.44 8.38
CA ASP A 412 -13.87 -38.70 8.33
C ASP A 412 -14.05 -37.49 7.39
N PRO A 413 -14.39 -36.31 7.93
CA PRO A 413 -14.77 -35.15 7.11
C PRO A 413 -13.59 -34.52 6.36
N GLN A 414 -12.35 -34.92 6.66
CA GLN A 414 -11.11 -34.31 6.16
C GLN A 414 -10.96 -34.45 4.64
N SER A 415 -11.44 -33.48 3.87
CA SER A 415 -11.48 -33.55 2.41
C SER A 415 -11.15 -32.22 1.74
N TYR A 416 -9.87 -32.07 1.41
CA TYR A 416 -9.27 -30.86 0.88
C TYR A 416 -8.89 -30.99 -0.60
N GLY A 417 -8.82 -29.86 -1.29
CA GLY A 417 -8.24 -29.82 -2.63
C GLY A 417 -6.76 -30.20 -2.62
N ILE A 418 -5.99 -29.52 -1.78
CA ILE A 418 -4.58 -29.81 -1.51
C ILE A 418 -4.36 -29.92 0.00
N TYR A 419 -3.86 -31.08 0.45
CA TYR A 419 -3.53 -31.36 1.84
C TYR A 419 -2.02 -31.36 2.06
N ILE A 420 -1.53 -30.66 3.08
CA ILE A 420 -0.11 -30.51 3.37
C ILE A 420 0.17 -30.88 4.83
N ALA A 421 1.00 -31.91 5.02
CA ALA A 421 1.45 -32.32 6.34
C ALA A 421 2.93 -32.72 6.36
N ALA A 422 3.73 -32.11 7.23
CA ALA A 422 5.11 -32.51 7.43
C ALA A 422 5.31 -33.03 8.86
N THR A 423 6.16 -34.04 9.00
CA THR A 423 6.43 -34.69 10.30
C THR A 423 7.84 -34.43 10.84
N ASN A 424 8.72 -33.75 10.09
CA ASN A 424 10.11 -33.43 10.47
C ASN A 424 10.57 -32.09 9.88
N THR A 425 11.32 -31.27 10.64
CA THR A 425 11.74 -29.91 10.25
C THR A 425 12.67 -29.92 9.03
N PRO A 426 12.29 -29.31 7.89
CA PRO A 426 13.05 -29.43 6.64
C PRO A 426 14.14 -28.37 6.44
N ALA A 427 14.92 -28.56 5.38
CA ALA A 427 15.92 -27.62 4.85
C ALA A 427 15.35 -26.63 3.79
N GLY A 428 14.01 -26.55 3.64
CA GLY A 428 13.29 -25.66 2.72
C GLY A 428 11.84 -26.14 2.46
N GLY A 429 10.91 -25.22 2.19
CA GLY A 429 9.50 -25.55 1.88
C GLY A 429 9.20 -25.74 0.39
N ALA A 430 8.02 -26.29 0.06
CA ALA A 430 7.54 -26.45 -1.31
C ALA A 430 6.83 -25.18 -1.81
N THR A 431 6.64 -25.06 -3.12
CA THR A 431 5.79 -24.00 -3.71
C THR A 431 4.45 -24.58 -4.13
N ILE A 432 3.37 -23.96 -3.67
CA ILE A 432 1.99 -24.30 -4.01
C ILE A 432 1.43 -23.18 -4.89
N GLY A 433 1.21 -23.50 -6.15
CA GLY A 433 0.76 -22.60 -7.20
C GLY A 433 1.92 -22.08 -8.05
N GLY A 434 1.78 -20.90 -8.62
CA GLY A 434 2.81 -20.33 -9.48
C GLY A 434 2.55 -18.89 -9.90
N ASN A 435 3.52 -18.33 -10.61
CA ASN A 435 3.64 -16.90 -10.90
C ASN A 435 2.87 -16.43 -12.14
N THR A 436 1.89 -17.20 -12.61
CA THR A 436 1.04 -16.88 -13.76
C THR A 436 -0.32 -17.53 -13.53
N GLU A 437 -1.38 -16.98 -14.13
CA GLU A 437 -2.75 -17.52 -14.02
C GLU A 437 -2.82 -19.02 -14.34
N THR A 438 -2.08 -19.48 -15.35
CA THR A 438 -2.05 -20.88 -15.78
C THR A 438 -1.37 -21.81 -14.78
N LYS A 439 -0.45 -21.29 -13.95
CA LYS A 439 0.29 -22.05 -12.92
C LYS A 439 -0.37 -22.00 -11.54
N GLY A 440 -1.36 -21.12 -11.34
CA GLY A 440 -2.23 -21.18 -10.17
C GLY A 440 -2.99 -22.50 -10.08
N ASN A 441 -3.02 -23.14 -8.91
CA ASN A 441 -3.97 -24.24 -8.70
C ASN A 441 -5.37 -23.68 -8.51
N VAL A 442 -6.39 -24.43 -8.93
CA VAL A 442 -7.79 -24.14 -8.62
C VAL A 442 -8.29 -25.18 -7.65
N CYS A 443 -8.57 -24.76 -6.42
CA CYS A 443 -8.98 -25.61 -5.32
C CYS A 443 -10.34 -25.14 -4.81
N SER A 444 -11.38 -25.50 -5.56
CA SER A 444 -12.74 -25.01 -5.40
C SER A 444 -13.73 -26.17 -5.45
N GLY A 445 -14.86 -26.05 -4.76
CA GLY A 445 -15.86 -27.12 -4.71
C GLY A 445 -15.44 -28.37 -3.93
N ASN A 446 -14.36 -28.33 -3.15
CA ASN A 446 -13.96 -29.44 -2.25
C ASN A 446 -14.88 -29.47 -1.02
N ASP A 447 -14.83 -30.56 -0.24
CA ASP A 447 -15.74 -30.71 0.90
C ASP A 447 -15.43 -29.85 2.12
N GLU A 448 -14.18 -29.44 2.31
CA GLU A 448 -13.72 -28.55 3.40
C GLU A 448 -12.92 -27.37 2.84
N ALA A 449 -11.61 -27.27 3.11
CA ALA A 449 -10.76 -26.20 2.58
C ALA A 449 -10.24 -26.49 1.17
N GLY A 450 -10.01 -25.44 0.38
CA GLY A 450 -9.28 -25.55 -0.89
C GLY A 450 -7.85 -26.06 -0.66
N ILE A 451 -7.12 -25.39 0.23
CA ILE A 451 -5.76 -25.78 0.64
C ILE A 451 -5.70 -25.83 2.16
N TYR A 452 -5.14 -26.91 2.72
CA TYR A 452 -5.07 -27.13 4.17
C TYR A 452 -3.65 -27.50 4.61
N PHE A 453 -3.18 -26.86 5.68
CA PHE A 453 -1.91 -27.15 6.35
C PHE A 453 -2.16 -27.72 7.75
N GLU A 454 -1.57 -28.88 8.04
CA GLU A 454 -1.50 -29.46 9.38
C GLU A 454 -0.18 -30.20 9.53
N SER A 455 0.73 -29.62 10.31
CA SER A 455 2.09 -30.14 10.37
C SER A 455 2.68 -29.91 11.76
N THR A 456 3.36 -30.93 12.29
CA THR A 456 4.02 -30.85 13.60
C THR A 456 5.33 -30.07 13.55
N VAL A 457 5.68 -29.54 12.37
CA VAL A 457 6.88 -28.79 12.04
C VAL A 457 6.51 -27.68 11.05
N ASN A 458 7.34 -26.65 10.93
CA ASN A 458 6.99 -25.43 10.18
C ASN A 458 7.95 -25.19 9.00
N PRO A 459 7.81 -25.90 7.86
CA PRO A 459 8.56 -25.58 6.63
C PRO A 459 8.08 -24.25 6.05
N ASP A 460 8.95 -23.38 5.55
CA ASP A 460 8.52 -22.16 4.86
C ASP A 460 7.92 -22.47 3.46
N PHE A 461 6.64 -22.83 3.36
CA PHE A 461 5.98 -22.99 2.06
C PHE A 461 5.68 -21.61 1.44
N ASN A 462 5.79 -21.53 0.12
CA ASN A 462 5.32 -20.38 -0.66
C ASN A 462 4.01 -20.76 -1.33
N VAL A 463 2.93 -20.05 -1.04
CA VAL A 463 1.60 -20.28 -1.61
C VAL A 463 1.24 -19.07 -2.46
N ILE A 464 1.27 -19.20 -3.78
CA ILE A 464 1.15 -18.07 -4.72
C ILE A 464 0.23 -18.40 -5.91
N GLY A 465 -0.55 -17.43 -6.36
CA GLY A 465 -1.38 -17.53 -7.56
C GLY A 465 -2.50 -18.58 -7.51
N ASN A 466 -2.81 -19.16 -6.34
CA ASN A 466 -3.88 -20.15 -6.24
C ASN A 466 -5.25 -19.47 -6.19
N ARG A 467 -6.28 -20.17 -6.67
CA ARG A 467 -7.67 -19.71 -6.64
C ARG A 467 -8.53 -20.70 -5.86
N CYS A 468 -9.20 -20.24 -4.82
CA CYS A 468 -10.06 -21.06 -3.96
C CYS A 468 -11.43 -20.40 -3.79
N GLY A 469 -12.49 -21.17 -4.07
CA GLY A 469 -13.90 -20.74 -3.97
C GLY A 469 -14.50 -20.21 -5.27
N LEU A 470 -13.70 -20.10 -6.34
CA LEU A 470 -14.12 -19.65 -7.68
C LEU A 470 -13.83 -20.70 -8.77
N GLN A 471 -14.52 -20.60 -9.90
CA GLN A 471 -14.13 -21.28 -11.14
C GLN A 471 -12.74 -20.85 -11.61
N HIS A 472 -12.15 -21.61 -12.52
CA HIS A 472 -10.78 -21.37 -12.99
C HIS A 472 -10.55 -19.96 -13.57
N ASN A 473 -11.59 -19.33 -14.13
CA ASN A 473 -11.56 -18.00 -14.74
C ASN A 473 -11.83 -16.85 -13.75
N GLY A 474 -12.10 -17.15 -12.48
CA GLY A 474 -12.39 -16.14 -11.46
C GLY A 474 -13.78 -15.50 -11.54
N LEU A 475 -14.63 -15.87 -12.49
CA LEU A 475 -15.87 -15.13 -12.77
C LEU A 475 -17.09 -15.64 -12.01
N VAL A 476 -17.05 -16.86 -11.49
CA VAL A 476 -18.21 -17.54 -10.92
C VAL A 476 -17.80 -18.23 -9.62
N VAL A 477 -18.61 -18.03 -8.58
CA VAL A 477 -18.47 -18.71 -7.29
C VAL A 477 -18.76 -20.21 -7.44
N VAL A 478 -17.80 -21.02 -7.01
CA VAL A 478 -17.97 -22.46 -6.76
C VAL A 478 -17.31 -22.75 -5.42
N ALA A 479 -18.03 -22.40 -4.37
CA ALA A 479 -17.53 -22.44 -3.00
C ALA A 479 -17.06 -23.84 -2.61
N ASN A 480 -16.03 -23.92 -1.77
CA ASN A 480 -15.76 -25.16 -1.03
C ASN A 480 -16.89 -25.42 0.00
N ASN A 481 -17.06 -26.67 0.46
CA ASN A 481 -18.15 -27.15 1.32
C ASN A 481 -17.74 -27.19 2.83
N VAL A 482 -18.64 -27.64 3.73
CA VAL A 482 -18.54 -27.82 5.22
C VAL A 482 -17.29 -27.19 5.90
N GLN A 483 -17.48 -26.15 6.74
CA GLN A 483 -16.40 -25.33 7.37
C GLN A 483 -15.48 -24.70 6.30
N LYS A 484 -16.01 -23.70 5.57
CA LYS A 484 -15.80 -23.57 4.13
C LYS A 484 -14.70 -22.56 3.80
N TYR A 485 -13.45 -22.98 3.88
CA TYR A 485 -12.32 -22.05 3.78
C TYR A 485 -11.63 -22.06 2.42
N GLY A 486 -11.08 -20.92 2.00
CA GLY A 486 -10.19 -20.88 0.84
C GLY A 486 -8.87 -21.58 1.14
N ILE A 487 -8.16 -21.06 2.15
CA ILE A 487 -6.93 -21.65 2.71
C ILE A 487 -7.08 -21.74 4.23
N TYR A 488 -6.68 -22.87 4.81
CA TYR A 488 -6.67 -23.07 6.27
C TYR A 488 -5.27 -23.48 6.75
N ILE A 489 -4.72 -22.74 7.71
CA ILE A 489 -3.43 -23.03 8.34
C ILE A 489 -3.69 -23.45 9.79
N ASN A 490 -3.53 -24.74 10.07
CA ASN A 490 -3.74 -25.34 11.39
C ASN A 490 -2.42 -25.64 12.10
N ASP A 491 -2.20 -25.00 13.25
CA ASP A 491 -1.02 -25.20 14.11
C ASP A 491 0.31 -25.16 13.34
N ASN A 492 0.38 -24.30 12.32
CA ASN A 492 1.51 -24.23 11.41
C ASN A 492 1.98 -22.78 11.20
N GLY A 493 3.29 -22.58 11.31
CA GLY A 493 3.93 -21.27 11.31
C GLY A 493 4.91 -21.05 10.15
N SER A 494 5.37 -19.81 9.97
CA SER A 494 6.37 -19.39 8.97
C SER A 494 5.94 -19.53 7.49
N GLN A 495 4.66 -19.70 7.20
CA GLN A 495 4.15 -19.78 5.83
C GLN A 495 4.16 -18.42 5.13
N LYS A 496 4.37 -18.42 3.81
CA LYS A 496 4.28 -17.22 2.97
C LYS A 496 3.11 -17.37 2.01
N ILE A 497 2.05 -16.62 2.25
CA ILE A 497 0.80 -16.68 1.50
C ILE A 497 0.67 -15.39 0.67
N GLY A 498 0.85 -15.55 -0.63
CA GLY A 498 0.76 -14.49 -1.64
C GLY A 498 2.11 -13.99 -2.15
N SER A 499 2.06 -13.00 -3.04
CA SER A 499 3.19 -12.49 -3.81
C SER A 499 3.04 -10.98 -4.02
N THR A 500 4.16 -10.28 -4.19
CA THR A 500 4.21 -8.84 -4.44
C THR A 500 4.09 -8.46 -5.92
N ASN A 501 4.23 -9.46 -6.80
CA ASN A 501 4.11 -9.25 -8.22
C ASN A 501 2.64 -9.22 -8.62
N ALA A 502 2.27 -8.24 -9.44
CA ALA A 502 0.91 -8.10 -9.96
C ALA A 502 0.44 -9.40 -10.65
N GLY A 503 -0.74 -9.89 -10.29
CA GLY A 503 -1.33 -11.12 -10.84
C GLY A 503 -0.80 -12.43 -10.25
N GLU A 504 0.08 -12.39 -9.25
CA GLU A 504 0.62 -13.58 -8.56
C GLU A 504 0.03 -13.81 -7.16
N GLY A 505 -0.88 -12.94 -6.72
CA GLY A 505 -1.63 -13.07 -5.47
C GLY A 505 -2.55 -14.28 -5.49
N ASN A 506 -2.80 -14.90 -4.33
CA ASN A 506 -3.89 -15.89 -4.25
C ASN A 506 -5.23 -15.17 -4.31
N VAL A 507 -6.23 -15.81 -4.91
CA VAL A 507 -7.61 -15.34 -5.00
C VAL A 507 -8.49 -16.24 -4.15
N LEU A 508 -8.92 -15.72 -3.00
CA LEU A 508 -9.67 -16.44 -1.98
C LEU A 508 -11.04 -15.77 -1.89
N SER A 509 -12.04 -16.29 -2.60
CA SER A 509 -13.29 -15.57 -2.79
C SER A 509 -14.43 -16.53 -3.10
N GLY A 510 -15.65 -16.19 -2.68
CA GLY A 510 -16.83 -17.03 -2.85
C GLY A 510 -16.88 -18.24 -1.92
N ASN A 511 -16.04 -18.32 -0.89
CA ASN A 511 -16.07 -19.37 0.11
C ASN A 511 -17.26 -19.15 1.07
N LEU A 512 -17.83 -20.21 1.67
CA LEU A 512 -19.01 -20.03 2.55
C LEU A 512 -18.67 -19.82 4.03
N ASP A 513 -17.41 -19.60 4.36
CA ASP A 513 -16.90 -19.14 5.64
C ASP A 513 -15.77 -18.16 5.34
N ALA A 514 -14.57 -18.31 5.91
CA ALA A 514 -13.47 -17.38 5.66
C ALA A 514 -12.62 -17.68 4.41
N GLY A 515 -12.14 -16.63 3.74
CA GLY A 515 -11.17 -16.77 2.65
C GLY A 515 -9.86 -17.41 3.11
N LEU A 516 -9.32 -16.96 4.25
CA LEU A 516 -8.10 -17.49 4.87
C LEU A 516 -8.27 -17.66 6.40
N VAL A 517 -7.82 -18.79 6.94
CA VAL A 517 -7.83 -19.06 8.40
C VAL A 517 -6.42 -19.34 8.93
N LEU A 518 -6.08 -18.68 10.03
CA LEU A 518 -4.94 -18.96 10.89
C LEU A 518 -5.44 -19.47 12.24
N SER A 519 -5.19 -20.74 12.56
CA SER A 519 -5.74 -21.37 13.76
C SER A 519 -4.69 -22.16 14.54
N GLY A 520 -4.73 -22.04 15.86
CA GLY A 520 -3.92 -22.84 16.79
C GLY A 520 -2.69 -22.09 17.32
N ALA A 521 -2.23 -22.47 18.51
CA ALA A 521 -1.16 -21.78 19.23
C ALA A 521 0.21 -21.85 18.52
N ASN A 522 0.41 -22.83 17.63
CA ASN A 522 1.63 -22.94 16.83
C ASN A 522 1.54 -22.19 15.50
N CYS A 523 0.38 -21.63 15.16
CA CYS A 523 0.17 -20.81 13.99
C CYS A 523 0.80 -19.42 14.21
N THR A 524 2.11 -19.34 13.96
CA THR A 524 2.92 -18.15 14.26
C THR A 524 3.87 -17.77 13.15
N SER A 525 4.26 -16.49 13.08
CA SER A 525 5.22 -15.99 12.08
C SER A 525 4.81 -16.19 10.62
N ASN A 526 3.53 -16.45 10.34
CA ASN A 526 3.02 -16.52 8.97
C ASN A 526 2.98 -15.11 8.37
N LYS A 527 3.22 -15.02 7.05
CA LYS A 527 3.20 -13.76 6.29
C LYS A 527 2.16 -13.86 5.18
N ILE A 528 1.17 -12.99 5.22
CA ILE A 528 0.03 -12.96 4.30
C ILE A 528 0.12 -11.62 3.57
N TYR A 529 0.40 -11.58 2.28
CA TYR A 529 0.64 -10.33 1.55
C TYR A 529 0.29 -10.47 0.07
N GLY A 530 -0.21 -9.40 -0.56
CA GLY A 530 -0.53 -9.38 -1.99
C GLY A 530 -1.66 -10.31 -2.42
N ASN A 531 -2.58 -10.70 -1.53
CA ASN A 531 -3.72 -11.58 -1.87
C ASN A 531 -4.99 -10.77 -2.21
N TYR A 532 -5.88 -11.39 -3.00
CA TYR A 532 -7.23 -10.91 -3.29
C TYR A 532 -8.22 -11.75 -2.49
N ILE A 533 -8.95 -11.14 -1.55
CA ILE A 533 -9.84 -11.85 -0.62
C ILE A 533 -11.24 -11.23 -0.68
N GLY A 534 -12.26 -12.07 -0.93
CA GLY A 534 -13.64 -11.66 -1.18
C GLY A 534 -13.87 -10.94 -2.54
N ILE A 535 -12.85 -10.88 -3.39
CA ILE A 535 -12.90 -10.30 -4.74
C ILE A 535 -12.13 -11.16 -5.75
N SER A 536 -12.52 -11.09 -7.02
CA SER A 536 -11.69 -11.62 -8.10
C SER A 536 -10.54 -10.68 -8.45
N ASP A 537 -9.42 -11.26 -8.87
CA ASP A 537 -8.32 -10.61 -9.59
C ASP A 537 -8.66 -10.21 -11.05
N VAL A 538 -9.91 -10.38 -11.49
CA VAL A 538 -10.36 -10.04 -12.84
C VAL A 538 -11.12 -8.73 -12.77
N GLU A 539 -10.69 -7.73 -13.54
CA GLU A 539 -11.32 -6.42 -13.57
C GLU A 539 -12.80 -6.49 -13.99
N SER A 540 -13.63 -5.61 -13.42
CA SER A 540 -15.07 -5.48 -13.75
C SER A 540 -15.95 -6.68 -13.38
N THR A 541 -15.50 -7.59 -12.51
CA THR A 541 -16.36 -8.62 -11.93
C THR A 541 -17.27 -8.06 -10.83
N PRO A 542 -18.53 -8.51 -10.72
CA PRO A 542 -19.36 -8.21 -9.54
C PRO A 542 -18.73 -8.77 -8.27
N SER A 543 -19.17 -8.30 -7.10
CA SER A 543 -18.74 -8.79 -5.79
C SER A 543 -18.91 -10.30 -5.65
N LEU A 544 -17.84 -11.00 -5.26
CA LEU A 544 -17.79 -12.45 -5.05
C LEU A 544 -17.41 -12.73 -3.58
N SER A 545 -18.26 -12.26 -2.67
CA SER A 545 -18.05 -12.27 -1.23
C SER A 545 -17.75 -13.66 -0.67
N ASP A 546 -16.79 -13.77 0.25
CA ASP A 546 -16.81 -14.87 1.22
C ASP A 546 -17.98 -14.65 2.21
N GLN A 547 -18.62 -15.73 2.68
CA GLN A 547 -19.85 -15.61 3.49
C GLN A 547 -19.63 -15.29 4.98
N ASN A 548 -18.38 -15.15 5.42
CA ASN A 548 -18.02 -14.74 6.77
C ASN A 548 -16.83 -13.77 6.69
N ASP A 549 -15.70 -14.06 7.35
CA ASP A 549 -14.54 -13.17 7.40
C ASP A 549 -13.65 -13.28 6.15
N GLY A 550 -12.97 -12.21 5.73
CA GLY A 550 -11.90 -12.35 4.74
C GLY A 550 -10.74 -13.17 5.30
N ILE A 551 -10.22 -12.74 6.46
CA ILE A 551 -9.17 -13.43 7.21
C ILE A 551 -9.61 -13.66 8.66
N LEU A 552 -9.53 -14.90 9.13
CA LEU A 552 -9.82 -15.28 10.51
C LEU A 552 -8.55 -15.74 11.24
N ILE A 553 -8.23 -15.09 12.36
CA ILE A 553 -7.13 -15.42 13.27
C ILE A 553 -7.71 -15.91 14.60
N GLN A 554 -7.47 -17.18 14.96
CA GLN A 554 -8.11 -17.80 16.11
C GLN A 554 -7.24 -18.85 16.83
N GLY A 555 -7.77 -19.41 17.92
CA GLY A 555 -7.21 -20.58 18.59
C GLY A 555 -5.82 -20.36 19.20
N GLY A 556 -5.44 -19.11 19.50
CA GLY A 556 -4.12 -18.78 20.04
C GLY A 556 -3.06 -18.42 18.99
N ALA A 557 -3.44 -18.27 17.71
CA ALA A 557 -2.52 -17.87 16.65
C ALA A 557 -1.87 -16.50 16.96
N SER A 558 -0.55 -16.42 16.91
CA SER A 558 0.20 -15.27 17.41
C SER A 558 1.39 -14.88 16.53
N ASN A 559 1.84 -13.63 16.57
CA ASN A 559 3.02 -13.19 15.81
C ASN A 559 2.89 -13.37 14.28
N ASN A 560 1.66 -13.36 13.73
CA ASN A 560 1.44 -13.41 12.29
C ASN A 560 1.41 -12.00 11.70
N LYS A 561 1.80 -11.87 10.43
CA LYS A 561 1.89 -10.60 9.70
C LYS A 561 0.93 -10.60 8.52
N ILE A 562 -0.05 -9.71 8.57
CA ILE A 562 -1.01 -9.48 7.50
C ILE A 562 -0.64 -8.16 6.84
N GLY A 563 -0.06 -8.27 5.65
CA GLY A 563 0.64 -7.23 4.89
C GLY A 563 2.10 -7.04 5.34
N LEU A 564 2.87 -6.35 4.50
CA LEU A 564 4.32 -6.16 4.67
C LEU A 564 4.74 -4.73 4.22
N ASN A 565 5.32 -4.56 3.04
CA ASN A 565 5.80 -3.26 2.53
C ASN A 565 4.88 -2.70 1.41
N VAL A 566 5.23 -1.53 0.86
CA VAL A 566 4.58 -0.93 -0.32
C VAL A 566 4.57 -1.90 -1.51
N GLY A 567 3.40 -2.15 -2.10
CA GLY A 567 3.21 -3.11 -3.20
C GLY A 567 2.99 -4.55 -2.74
N GLU A 568 2.89 -4.79 -1.43
CA GLU A 568 2.59 -6.10 -0.84
C GLU A 568 1.21 -6.11 -0.16
N GLU A 569 0.32 -5.16 -0.50
CA GLU A 569 -1.00 -5.04 0.13
C GLU A 569 -1.94 -6.22 -0.16
N ASN A 570 -2.62 -6.73 0.86
CA ASN A 570 -3.80 -7.57 0.63
C ASN A 570 -5.00 -6.68 0.31
N ILE A 571 -5.80 -7.08 -0.66
CA ILE A 571 -7.07 -6.45 -1.01
C ILE A 571 -8.16 -7.35 -0.44
N ILE A 572 -8.85 -6.86 0.58
CA ILE A 572 -9.84 -7.60 1.36
C ILE A 572 -11.16 -6.86 1.29
N THR A 573 -12.16 -7.40 0.62
CA THR A 573 -13.39 -6.64 0.32
C THR A 573 -14.60 -7.56 0.14
N CYS A 574 -15.81 -6.99 0.13
CA CYS A 574 -17.11 -7.67 -0.06
C CYS A 574 -17.47 -8.77 0.94
N ASN A 575 -16.64 -9.12 1.91
CA ASN A 575 -16.95 -10.23 2.81
C ASN A 575 -18.25 -9.93 3.57
N ILE A 576 -19.04 -10.96 3.85
CA ILE A 576 -20.35 -10.77 4.50
C ILE A 576 -20.17 -10.31 5.95
N ASP A 577 -19.18 -10.83 6.68
CA ASP A 577 -18.92 -10.37 8.04
C ASP A 577 -17.72 -9.40 8.04
N ASN A 578 -16.56 -9.81 8.57
CA ASN A 578 -15.44 -8.90 8.78
C ASN A 578 -14.38 -8.99 7.67
N GLY A 579 -13.57 -7.94 7.49
CA GLY A 579 -12.39 -8.04 6.65
C GLY A 579 -11.36 -8.94 7.29
N ILE A 580 -10.99 -8.61 8.52
CA ILE A 580 -10.08 -9.40 9.35
C ILE A 580 -10.68 -9.54 10.75
N ARG A 581 -10.81 -10.76 11.26
CA ARG A 581 -11.24 -11.03 12.63
C ARG A 581 -10.14 -11.72 13.43
N ILE A 582 -9.82 -11.19 14.61
CA ILE A 582 -8.93 -11.77 15.61
C ILE A 582 -9.76 -12.16 16.83
N THR A 583 -9.76 -13.45 17.18
CA THR A 583 -10.65 -13.97 18.22
C THR A 583 -9.95 -15.00 19.12
N GLY A 584 -10.37 -15.04 20.38
CA GLY A 584 -9.94 -16.06 21.34
C GLY A 584 -8.67 -15.69 22.12
N ILE A 585 -8.61 -16.22 23.34
CA ILE A 585 -7.48 -16.06 24.26
C ILE A 585 -6.19 -16.63 23.65
N GLY A 586 -5.10 -15.88 23.78
CA GLY A 586 -3.79 -16.27 23.25
C GLY A 586 -3.52 -15.75 21.83
N SER A 587 -4.55 -15.30 21.11
CA SER A 587 -4.41 -14.64 19.82
C SER A 587 -3.79 -13.26 20.01
N THR A 588 -2.45 -13.20 19.98
CA THR A 588 -1.66 -12.06 20.45
C THR A 588 -0.48 -11.73 19.53
N GLY A 589 -0.01 -10.49 19.53
CA GLY A 589 1.14 -10.07 18.72
C GLY A 589 0.93 -10.22 17.21
N ASN A 590 -0.31 -10.31 16.73
CA ASN A 590 -0.57 -10.33 15.30
C ASN A 590 -0.52 -8.90 14.77
N ASP A 591 0.28 -8.69 13.72
CA ASP A 591 0.51 -7.39 13.11
C ASP A 591 -0.32 -7.30 11.82
N ILE A 592 -1.18 -6.30 11.72
CA ILE A 592 -1.99 -6.01 10.52
C ILE A 592 -1.58 -4.64 10.00
N TYR A 593 -0.82 -4.57 8.92
CA TYR A 593 -0.40 -3.29 8.32
C TYR A 593 -0.38 -3.42 6.80
N LYS A 594 -0.48 -2.29 6.09
CA LYS A 594 -0.48 -2.28 4.63
C LYS A 594 -1.61 -3.04 3.92
N ASN A 595 -2.79 -3.17 4.52
CA ASN A 595 -3.94 -3.79 3.86
C ASN A 595 -4.91 -2.74 3.32
N TYR A 596 -5.58 -3.09 2.23
CA TYR A 596 -6.77 -2.39 1.75
C TYR A 596 -8.00 -3.20 2.15
N ILE A 597 -8.84 -2.64 3.02
CA ILE A 597 -9.96 -3.33 3.65
C ILE A 597 -11.24 -2.55 3.37
N GLY A 598 -12.20 -3.22 2.72
CA GLY A 598 -13.48 -2.67 2.27
C GLY A 598 -13.51 -2.33 0.77
N CYS A 599 -14.46 -1.52 0.31
CA CYS A 599 -14.74 -1.39 -1.13
C CYS A 599 -13.61 -0.69 -1.92
N ARG A 600 -13.25 -1.27 -3.06
CA ARG A 600 -12.26 -0.72 -3.99
C ARG A 600 -12.94 -0.13 -5.22
N SER A 601 -13.12 1.19 -5.23
CA SER A 601 -13.81 1.94 -6.30
C SER A 601 -12.88 2.76 -7.22
N ASP A 602 -11.56 2.69 -7.03
CA ASP A 602 -10.54 3.33 -7.90
C ASP A 602 -10.46 2.72 -9.31
N GLN A 603 -11.15 1.61 -9.57
CA GLN A 603 -11.21 0.94 -10.88
C GLN A 603 -12.58 1.06 -11.59
N GLY A 604 -13.47 1.94 -11.12
CA GLY A 604 -14.77 2.19 -11.77
C GLY A 604 -15.79 1.05 -11.67
N VAL A 605 -15.52 0.06 -10.80
CA VAL A 605 -16.43 -1.04 -10.48
C VAL A 605 -17.16 -0.71 -9.19
N VAL A 606 -18.49 -0.72 -9.21
CA VAL A 606 -19.30 -0.65 -7.98
C VAL A 606 -19.22 -2.01 -7.32
N VAL A 607 -18.35 -2.09 -6.33
CA VAL A 607 -18.18 -3.27 -5.47
C VAL A 607 -19.07 -3.04 -4.23
N ALA A 608 -19.83 -4.04 -3.80
CA ALA A 608 -20.65 -3.92 -2.60
C ALA A 608 -19.76 -3.71 -1.35
N PRO A 609 -20.20 -2.91 -0.37
CA PRO A 609 -19.50 -2.74 0.90
C PRO A 609 -19.38 -4.07 1.65
N MET A 610 -18.43 -4.13 2.56
CA MET A 610 -18.35 -5.23 3.54
C MET A 610 -19.50 -5.11 4.53
N GLN A 611 -20.21 -6.19 4.89
CA GLN A 611 -21.49 -6.02 5.63
C GLN A 611 -21.37 -5.88 7.16
N ASP A 612 -20.20 -6.12 7.75
CA ASP A 612 -19.92 -5.85 9.16
C ASP A 612 -18.72 -4.88 9.32
N CYS A 613 -17.60 -5.34 9.90
CA CYS A 613 -16.46 -4.47 10.22
C CYS A 613 -15.28 -4.63 9.28
N GLY A 614 -14.45 -3.59 9.15
CA GLY A 614 -13.12 -3.71 8.56
C GLY A 614 -12.24 -4.71 9.32
N ILE A 615 -11.98 -4.41 10.60
CA ILE A 615 -11.20 -5.28 11.49
C ILE A 615 -11.94 -5.47 12.82
N ARG A 616 -12.04 -6.72 13.30
CA ARG A 616 -12.67 -7.06 14.59
C ARG A 616 -11.71 -7.80 15.52
N ILE A 617 -11.64 -7.38 16.78
CA ILE A 617 -10.87 -8.02 17.85
C ILE A 617 -11.84 -8.39 18.97
N GLU A 618 -11.90 -9.66 19.36
CA GLU A 618 -12.89 -10.12 20.34
C GLU A 618 -12.43 -11.34 21.16
N ASN A 619 -13.26 -11.74 22.14
CA ASN A 619 -13.13 -12.98 22.91
C ASN A 619 -11.75 -13.16 23.60
N GLY A 620 -11.16 -12.07 24.08
CA GLY A 620 -9.90 -12.09 24.82
C GLY A 620 -8.64 -11.95 23.96
N ALA A 621 -8.78 -11.75 22.64
CA ALA A 621 -7.66 -11.39 21.78
C ALA A 621 -7.02 -10.07 22.26
N SER A 622 -5.70 -10.08 22.46
CA SER A 622 -4.99 -9.05 23.22
C SER A 622 -3.59 -8.79 22.66
N ASN A 623 -3.01 -7.61 22.88
CA ASN A 623 -1.66 -7.26 22.41
C ASN A 623 -1.45 -7.43 20.90
N ASN A 624 -2.45 -7.18 20.07
CA ASN A 624 -2.31 -7.15 18.61
C ASN A 624 -2.07 -5.72 18.10
N GLU A 625 -1.43 -5.59 16.94
CA GLU A 625 -1.07 -4.30 16.35
C GLU A 625 -1.80 -4.11 15.01
N ILE A 626 -2.58 -3.03 14.90
CA ILE A 626 -3.24 -2.59 13.68
C ILE A 626 -2.59 -1.29 13.21
N GLY A 627 -1.97 -1.35 12.05
CA GLY A 627 -1.03 -0.37 11.54
C GLY A 627 0.36 -0.65 12.10
N ARG A 628 1.26 0.35 12.10
CA ARG A 628 2.64 0.12 12.56
C ARG A 628 3.22 1.29 13.34
N PHE A 629 4.07 0.96 14.33
CA PHE A 629 5.07 1.85 14.91
C PHE A 629 6.40 1.87 14.09
N GLY A 630 6.69 2.94 13.35
CA GLY A 630 8.08 3.27 12.94
C GLY A 630 8.31 3.81 11.51
N ASN A 631 9.47 4.46 11.35
CA ASN A 631 10.08 5.28 10.27
C ASN A 631 9.91 4.96 8.76
N ILE A 632 8.98 4.10 8.33
CA ILE A 632 8.78 3.83 6.88
C ILE A 632 7.48 4.50 6.43
N LEU A 633 7.61 5.60 5.68
CA LEU A 633 6.49 6.28 5.02
C LEU A 633 5.77 5.30 4.09
N ASN A 634 4.43 5.39 4.05
CA ASN A 634 3.56 4.50 3.29
C ASN A 634 3.57 3.06 3.85
N GLU A 635 3.12 2.83 5.09
CA GLU A 635 2.87 1.48 5.70
C GLU A 635 1.46 1.32 6.36
N GLU A 636 0.57 2.28 6.12
CA GLU A 636 -0.80 2.39 6.65
C GLU A 636 -1.76 1.34 6.07
N ASN A 637 -2.71 0.87 6.89
CA ASN A 637 -3.93 0.23 6.38
C ASN A 637 -4.91 1.30 5.90
N VAL A 638 -5.70 0.97 4.88
CA VAL A 638 -6.84 1.75 4.40
C VAL A 638 -8.09 0.94 4.69
N ILE A 639 -8.98 1.47 5.54
CA ILE A 639 -10.17 0.78 6.04
C ILE A 639 -11.39 1.66 5.77
N ILE A 640 -12.11 1.39 4.68
CA ILE A 640 -13.16 2.28 4.16
C ILE A 640 -14.36 1.50 3.64
N ASP A 641 -15.53 2.13 3.51
CA ASP A 641 -16.72 1.53 2.90
C ASP A 641 -17.09 0.16 3.50
N ASN A 642 -17.05 0.11 4.84
CA ASN A 642 -17.62 -0.97 5.64
C ASN A 642 -19.02 -0.54 6.10
N ASP A 643 -19.99 -1.46 6.07
CA ASP A 643 -21.39 -1.18 6.42
C ASP A 643 -21.53 -0.80 7.90
N LEU A 644 -20.72 -1.37 8.80
CA LEU A 644 -20.74 -1.03 10.22
C LEU A 644 -19.47 -0.28 10.64
N TYR A 645 -18.54 -0.95 11.31
CA TYR A 645 -17.40 -0.30 11.97
C TYR A 645 -16.12 -0.37 11.12
N GLY A 646 -15.29 0.66 11.16
CA GLY A 646 -13.93 0.54 10.61
C GLY A 646 -13.12 -0.50 11.39
N ILE A 647 -12.98 -0.28 12.71
CA ILE A 647 -12.35 -1.24 13.63
C ILE A 647 -13.23 -1.43 14.87
N TYR A 648 -13.48 -2.68 15.27
CA TYR A 648 -14.25 -3.03 16.46
C TYR A 648 -13.42 -3.86 17.45
N ILE A 649 -13.34 -3.41 18.72
CA ILE A 649 -12.78 -4.15 19.85
C ILE A 649 -13.91 -4.52 20.82
N ASP A 650 -14.22 -5.81 20.93
CA ASP A 650 -15.26 -6.36 21.79
C ASP A 650 -14.69 -7.14 22.98
N GLY A 651 -14.67 -6.49 24.15
CA GLY A 651 -14.27 -7.07 25.42
C GLY A 651 -15.42 -7.63 26.26
N THR A 652 -16.65 -7.64 25.74
CA THR A 652 -17.85 -7.96 26.54
C THR A 652 -17.89 -9.41 27.05
N THR A 653 -17.35 -10.35 26.27
CA THR A 653 -17.29 -11.78 26.65
C THR A 653 -16.03 -12.11 27.45
N ASN A 654 -14.87 -11.68 26.94
CA ASN A 654 -13.58 -11.75 27.61
C ASN A 654 -12.83 -10.47 27.26
N ASP A 655 -12.19 -9.87 28.25
CA ASP A 655 -11.53 -8.57 28.08
C ASP A 655 -10.44 -8.63 27.00
N CYS A 656 -10.54 -7.73 26.03
CA CYS A 656 -9.57 -7.54 24.95
C CYS A 656 -8.67 -6.36 25.33
N THR A 657 -7.41 -6.64 25.63
CA THR A 657 -6.52 -5.64 26.24
C THR A 657 -5.18 -5.49 25.55
N GLY A 658 -4.55 -4.32 25.69
CA GLY A 658 -3.22 -4.05 25.15
C GLY A 658 -3.16 -4.01 23.61
N ASN A 659 -4.29 -4.04 22.90
CA ASN A 659 -4.29 -3.91 21.45
C ASN A 659 -3.96 -2.46 21.06
N SER A 660 -3.19 -2.30 19.99
CA SER A 660 -2.75 -0.99 19.50
C SER A 660 -3.24 -0.72 18.09
N ILE A 661 -3.76 0.48 17.85
CA ILE A 661 -4.24 0.94 16.54
C ILE A 661 -3.49 2.23 16.21
N SER A 662 -2.55 2.26 15.27
CA SER A 662 -1.76 3.46 14.94
C SER A 662 -1.37 3.56 13.47
N GLY A 663 -1.45 4.75 12.89
CA GLY A 663 -1.02 4.99 11.50
C GLY A 663 -1.97 4.40 10.46
N ASN A 664 -3.28 4.34 10.73
CA ASN A 664 -4.30 3.84 9.80
C ASN A 664 -5.13 4.98 9.20
N TYR A 665 -5.63 4.79 7.98
CA TYR A 665 -6.69 5.61 7.39
C TYR A 665 -8.01 4.88 7.52
N ILE A 666 -8.97 5.46 8.26
CA ILE A 666 -10.25 4.85 8.64
C ILE A 666 -11.38 5.77 8.19
N GLY A 667 -12.18 5.27 7.24
CA GLY A 667 -13.24 6.00 6.56
C GLY A 667 -12.75 6.91 5.43
N VAL A 668 -11.44 7.03 5.21
CA VAL A 668 -10.85 7.85 4.13
C VAL A 668 -9.69 7.14 3.42
N LYS A 669 -9.39 7.49 2.17
CA LYS A 669 -8.22 6.98 1.42
C LYS A 669 -6.93 7.76 1.73
N THR A 670 -5.79 7.15 1.39
CA THR A 670 -4.46 7.81 1.46
C THR A 670 -4.33 9.02 0.54
N ASP A 671 -5.06 9.06 -0.58
CA ASP A 671 -5.09 10.20 -1.52
C ASP A 671 -6.22 11.21 -1.24
N GLN A 672 -7.06 10.94 -0.24
CA GLN A 672 -8.12 11.82 0.26
C GLN A 672 -9.15 12.25 -0.81
N THR A 673 -9.34 11.44 -1.85
CA THR A 673 -10.37 11.67 -2.88
C THR A 673 -11.72 11.02 -2.51
N ASN A 674 -12.83 11.70 -2.87
CA ASN A 674 -14.20 11.34 -2.46
C ASN A 674 -14.61 9.93 -2.88
N LEU A 675 -14.71 9.05 -1.89
CA LEU A 675 -15.45 7.79 -1.91
C LEU A 675 -16.26 7.71 -0.62
N PRO A 676 -17.36 6.93 -0.60
CA PRO A 676 -18.12 6.74 0.62
C PRO A 676 -17.19 6.26 1.74
N GLY A 677 -17.26 6.92 2.90
CA GLY A 677 -16.57 6.48 4.09
C GLY A 677 -17.23 5.23 4.70
N ASN A 678 -17.06 4.97 5.99
CA ASN A 678 -17.77 3.84 6.62
C ASN A 678 -19.23 4.25 6.84
N ASP A 679 -20.10 3.79 5.96
CA ASP A 679 -21.30 4.51 5.52
C ASP A 679 -22.49 4.51 6.51
N GLN A 680 -22.43 3.78 7.63
CA GLN A 680 -23.51 3.78 8.64
C GLN A 680 -23.09 3.88 10.11
N ASP A 681 -21.79 3.83 10.46
CA ASP A 681 -21.42 3.61 11.87
C ASP A 681 -20.09 4.26 12.28
N TYR A 682 -19.46 3.74 13.33
CA TYR A 682 -18.26 4.31 13.95
C TYR A 682 -16.95 3.97 13.23
N GLY A 683 -15.98 4.90 13.25
CA GLY A 683 -14.64 4.60 12.75
C GLY A 683 -13.93 3.54 13.60
N ILE A 684 -13.79 3.80 14.91
CA ILE A 684 -13.28 2.85 15.89
C ILE A 684 -14.30 2.67 17.01
N TYR A 685 -14.74 1.43 17.23
CA TYR A 685 -15.69 1.07 18.28
C TYR A 685 -15.05 0.19 19.35
N ILE A 686 -15.18 0.56 20.63
CA ILE A 686 -14.64 -0.17 21.78
C ILE A 686 -15.80 -0.46 22.75
N ASN A 687 -16.10 -1.75 22.95
CA ASN A 687 -17.19 -2.19 23.82
C ASN A 687 -16.68 -3.13 24.90
N GLY A 688 -16.73 -2.71 26.16
CA GLY A 688 -16.32 -3.52 27.31
C GLY A 688 -14.84 -3.91 27.37
N ALA A 689 -13.96 -3.28 26.58
CA ALA A 689 -12.55 -3.67 26.44
C ALA A 689 -11.60 -2.68 27.12
N SER A 690 -10.59 -3.17 27.84
CA SER A 690 -9.73 -2.35 28.70
C SER A 690 -8.30 -2.15 28.19
N ALA A 691 -7.68 -1.03 28.56
CA ALA A 691 -6.26 -0.76 28.34
C ALA A 691 -5.75 -0.95 26.89
N ASN A 692 -6.58 -0.61 25.89
CA ASN A 692 -6.17 -0.55 24.49
C ASN A 692 -5.62 0.84 24.14
N ASN A 693 -4.81 0.93 23.10
CA ASN A 693 -4.11 2.14 22.69
C ASN A 693 -4.50 2.55 21.26
N ILE A 694 -5.17 3.69 21.12
CA ILE A 694 -5.59 4.29 19.86
C ILE A 694 -4.67 5.47 19.56
N GLY A 695 -3.75 5.24 18.64
CA GLY A 695 -2.73 6.13 18.10
C GLY A 695 -1.33 5.87 18.68
N SER A 696 -0.31 6.51 18.10
CA SER A 696 1.10 6.15 18.40
C SER A 696 1.54 6.55 19.81
N THR A 697 2.51 5.83 20.40
CA THR A 697 3.06 6.09 21.73
C THR A 697 4.53 6.50 21.70
N LEU A 698 5.17 6.34 20.53
CA LEU A 698 6.61 6.45 20.34
C LEU A 698 6.99 7.46 19.25
N ASP A 699 6.06 7.83 18.35
CA ASP A 699 6.37 8.63 17.16
C ASP A 699 5.26 9.66 16.81
N PRO A 700 5.55 10.97 16.74
CA PRO A 700 4.62 12.03 16.37
C PRO A 700 4.29 12.13 14.87
N PHE A 701 4.66 11.17 14.03
CA PHE A 701 4.33 11.20 12.60
C PHE A 701 3.35 10.10 12.16
N PHE A 702 2.94 9.19 13.05
CA PHE A 702 2.05 8.06 12.74
C PHE A 702 0.68 8.18 13.42
N PHE A 703 -0.10 9.14 12.96
CA PHE A 703 -1.46 9.38 13.45
C PHE A 703 -2.44 8.49 12.70
N ASN A 704 -3.47 7.98 13.38
CA ASN A 704 -4.64 7.50 12.64
C ASN A 704 -5.37 8.71 12.06
N VAL A 705 -5.84 8.59 10.81
CA VAL A 705 -6.77 9.54 10.19
C VAL A 705 -8.15 8.90 10.22
N ILE A 706 -9.07 9.48 10.98
CA ILE A 706 -10.39 8.92 11.28
C ILE A 706 -11.45 9.95 10.88
N ALA A 707 -11.95 9.84 9.66
CA ALA A 707 -12.89 10.78 9.09
C ALA A 707 -13.91 10.07 8.18
N ASP A 708 -14.93 10.80 7.75
CA ASP A 708 -16.04 10.32 6.91
C ASP A 708 -16.79 9.09 7.44
N ASN A 709 -16.85 8.92 8.77
CA ASN A 709 -17.62 7.83 9.36
C ASN A 709 -19.09 8.26 9.58
N GLY A 710 -20.02 7.32 9.37
CA GLY A 710 -21.47 7.52 9.46
C GLY A 710 -21.99 7.95 10.84
N ILE A 711 -21.22 7.74 11.91
CA ILE A 711 -21.51 8.24 13.26
C ILE A 711 -20.30 8.96 13.85
N ALA A 712 -19.66 8.41 14.88
CA ALA A 712 -18.55 9.07 15.58
C ALA A 712 -17.22 8.50 15.09
N GLY A 713 -16.16 9.31 15.13
CA GLY A 713 -14.83 8.83 14.78
C GLY A 713 -14.39 7.69 15.70
N ILE A 714 -14.46 7.91 17.02
CA ILE A 714 -14.13 6.92 18.04
C ILE A 714 -15.27 6.81 19.05
N TYR A 715 -15.72 5.60 19.37
CA TYR A 715 -16.78 5.36 20.34
C TYR A 715 -16.37 4.32 21.41
N LEU A 716 -16.52 4.68 22.68
CA LEU A 716 -16.31 3.81 23.84
C LEU A 716 -17.63 3.57 24.58
N THR A 717 -17.95 2.31 24.87
CA THR A 717 -19.15 1.95 25.63
C THR A 717 -18.97 0.70 26.49
N GLY A 718 -19.88 0.52 27.44
CA GLY A 718 -19.86 -0.60 28.39
C GLY A 718 -18.91 -0.38 29.57
N ALA A 719 -19.30 -0.90 30.74
CA ALA A 719 -18.58 -0.72 31.99
C ALA A 719 -17.14 -1.30 32.02
N GLY A 720 -16.83 -2.22 31.09
CA GLY A 720 -15.47 -2.75 30.92
C GLY A 720 -14.53 -1.85 30.13
N SER A 721 -15.06 -0.86 29.39
CA SER A 721 -14.26 0.08 28.60
C SER A 721 -13.53 1.07 29.49
N THR A 722 -12.38 0.62 30.00
CA THR A 722 -11.60 1.35 31.00
C THR A 722 -10.12 1.37 30.69
N GLY A 723 -9.42 2.45 31.09
CA GLY A 723 -7.98 2.56 30.89
C GLY A 723 -7.54 2.68 29.43
N ASN A 724 -8.45 2.85 28.47
CA ASN A 724 -8.08 2.99 27.06
C ASN A 724 -7.40 4.34 26.83
N LEU A 725 -6.32 4.33 26.05
CA LEU A 725 -5.53 5.50 25.72
C LEU A 725 -5.86 5.93 24.29
N ILE A 726 -6.36 7.15 24.09
CA ILE A 726 -6.68 7.74 22.80
C ILE A 726 -5.82 8.98 22.65
N ARG A 727 -4.83 8.95 21.76
CA ARG A 727 -3.82 9.99 21.62
C ARG A 727 -3.21 9.96 20.22
N ASN A 728 -2.75 11.09 19.70
CA ASN A 728 -2.13 11.16 18.38
C ASN A 728 -3.04 10.63 17.25
N ASN A 729 -4.28 11.11 17.21
CA ASN A 729 -5.22 10.83 16.13
C ASN A 729 -5.68 12.13 15.47
N TYR A 730 -5.86 12.10 14.16
CA TYR A 730 -6.63 13.10 13.40
C TYR A 730 -8.07 12.60 13.32
N VAL A 731 -9.02 13.32 13.91
CA VAL A 731 -10.42 12.89 14.03
C VAL A 731 -11.34 13.95 13.43
N GLY A 732 -11.92 13.61 12.27
CA GLY A 732 -12.77 14.49 11.46
C GLY A 732 -12.00 15.43 10.53
N CYS A 733 -10.66 15.40 10.57
CA CYS A 733 -9.77 16.17 9.70
C CYS A 733 -8.77 15.25 8.98
N ASP A 734 -8.10 15.78 7.97
CA ASP A 734 -7.01 15.07 7.29
C ASP A 734 -5.69 15.10 8.07
N ASN A 735 -4.65 14.48 7.49
CA ASN A 735 -3.30 14.43 8.06
C ASN A 735 -2.53 15.77 8.03
N THR A 736 -3.10 16.80 7.42
CA THR A 736 -2.61 18.19 7.42
C THR A 736 -3.39 19.09 8.38
N GLN A 737 -4.34 18.52 9.13
CA GLN A 737 -5.27 19.23 10.04
C GLN A 737 -6.32 20.08 9.29
N ALA A 738 -6.45 19.90 7.98
CA ALA A 738 -7.43 20.60 7.18
C ALA A 738 -8.77 19.84 7.13
N ALA A 739 -9.81 20.55 6.72
CA ALA A 739 -11.13 19.97 6.53
C ALA A 739 -11.11 19.00 5.33
N ILE A 740 -11.70 17.83 5.52
CA ILE A 740 -11.87 16.81 4.49
C ILE A 740 -13.34 16.77 4.02
N ALA A 741 -13.56 16.41 2.75
CA ALA A 741 -14.90 16.20 2.21
C ALA A 741 -15.48 14.91 2.81
N GLY A 742 -16.29 15.04 3.86
CA GLY A 742 -16.78 13.91 4.65
C GLY A 742 -16.22 13.93 6.06
N ALA A 743 -16.73 14.83 6.92
CA ALA A 743 -16.41 14.77 8.34
C ALA A 743 -17.24 13.68 9.03
N ASN A 744 -16.84 13.22 10.22
CA ASN A 744 -17.67 12.27 10.97
C ASN A 744 -19.06 12.88 11.24
N GLN A 745 -20.11 12.12 10.94
CA GLN A 745 -21.50 12.62 10.92
C GLN A 745 -22.11 12.82 12.32
N THR A 746 -21.35 12.58 13.38
CA THR A 746 -21.69 13.02 14.74
C THR A 746 -20.45 13.56 15.48
N ASN A 747 -20.04 12.93 16.58
CA ASN A 747 -18.98 13.39 17.46
C ASN A 747 -17.60 12.93 16.95
N GLY A 748 -16.54 13.65 17.30
CA GLY A 748 -15.18 13.14 17.08
C GLY A 748 -14.91 11.91 17.95
N ILE A 749 -15.03 12.08 19.26
CA ILE A 749 -14.92 11.00 20.25
C ILE A 749 -16.19 10.98 21.11
N LEU A 750 -16.78 9.80 21.30
CA LEU A 750 -17.95 9.57 22.15
C LEU A 750 -17.62 8.53 23.22
N ALA A 751 -17.94 8.78 24.49
CA ALA A 751 -17.85 7.79 25.55
C ALA A 751 -19.18 7.70 26.32
N THR A 752 -19.80 6.52 26.38
CA THR A 752 -21.09 6.31 27.07
C THR A 752 -21.13 4.96 27.79
N GLY A 753 -22.32 4.53 28.25
CA GLY A 753 -22.53 3.15 28.70
C GLY A 753 -21.71 2.76 29.93
N ALA A 754 -21.37 3.71 30.80
CA ALA A 754 -20.49 3.54 31.94
C ALA A 754 -19.01 3.20 31.60
N ALA A 755 -18.55 3.49 30.38
CA ALA A 755 -17.12 3.60 30.11
C ALA A 755 -16.48 4.56 31.12
N SER A 756 -15.28 4.28 31.61
CA SER A 756 -14.67 5.10 32.67
C SER A 756 -13.15 5.00 32.69
N ASN A 757 -12.47 5.99 33.27
CA ASN A 757 -11.01 5.97 33.42
C ASN A 757 -10.25 5.86 32.08
N ASN A 758 -10.79 6.41 30.99
CA ASN A 758 -10.10 6.46 29.70
C ASN A 758 -9.35 7.79 29.54
N PHE A 759 -8.32 7.80 28.70
CA PHE A 759 -7.41 8.94 28.55
C PHE A 759 -7.43 9.44 27.12
N MET A 760 -8.05 10.59 26.88
CA MET A 760 -8.12 11.27 25.59
C MET A 760 -7.11 12.41 25.61
N GLY A 761 -5.89 12.16 25.13
CA GLY A 761 -4.78 13.10 25.17
C GLY A 761 -3.84 12.87 26.37
N GLY A 762 -3.09 13.90 26.78
CA GLY A 762 -2.23 13.83 27.98
C GLY A 762 -0.98 14.72 27.97
N ALA A 763 -0.16 14.60 29.01
CA ALA A 763 0.88 15.58 29.35
C ALA A 763 2.15 15.65 28.45
N GLY A 764 2.25 14.83 27.40
CA GLY A 764 3.34 14.88 26.42
C GLY A 764 2.99 15.75 25.21
N ALA A 765 3.96 16.46 24.63
CA ALA A 765 3.75 17.26 23.41
C ALA A 765 3.21 16.45 22.22
N ASN A 766 3.45 15.14 22.23
CA ASN A 766 3.01 14.17 21.24
C ASN A 766 1.97 13.20 21.84
N ASN A 767 1.00 13.70 22.60
CA ASN A 767 -0.15 12.90 23.04
C ASN A 767 -1.48 13.48 22.56
N ALA A 768 -1.49 14.68 21.98
CA ALA A 768 -2.71 15.36 21.61
C ALA A 768 -3.42 14.67 20.43
N ASN A 769 -4.73 14.53 20.52
CA ASN A 769 -5.59 14.26 19.38
C ASN A 769 -5.99 15.59 18.74
N TYR A 770 -6.00 15.63 17.43
CA TYR A 770 -6.52 16.74 16.66
C TYR A 770 -7.96 16.43 16.26
N ILE A 771 -8.93 17.13 16.85
CA ILE A 771 -10.34 16.78 16.75
C ILE A 771 -11.09 17.97 16.15
N ALA A 772 -11.41 17.88 14.87
CA ALA A 772 -12.01 19.00 14.16
C ALA A 772 -13.02 18.60 13.11
N TYR A 773 -13.87 19.57 12.74
CA TYR A 773 -14.85 19.48 11.65
C TYR A 773 -15.95 18.42 11.80
N ASN A 774 -16.02 17.70 12.92
CA ASN A 774 -17.11 16.75 13.18
C ASN A 774 -18.45 17.49 13.24
N THR A 775 -19.53 16.88 12.77
CA THR A 775 -20.80 17.61 12.58
C THR A 775 -21.55 17.93 13.89
N THR A 776 -21.23 17.27 15.01
CA THR A 776 -21.74 17.60 16.35
C THR A 776 -20.60 18.05 17.29
N ASN A 777 -20.33 17.35 18.38
CA ASN A 777 -19.32 17.77 19.36
C ASN A 777 -17.94 17.23 18.99
N GLY A 778 -16.87 17.88 19.44
CA GLY A 778 -15.52 17.29 19.34
C GLY A 778 -15.41 16.03 20.19
N VAL A 779 -15.68 16.18 21.49
CA VAL A 779 -15.73 15.08 22.46
C VAL A 779 -17.04 15.12 23.23
N GLU A 780 -17.74 14.01 23.35
CA GLU A 780 -18.92 13.86 24.21
C GLU A 780 -18.72 12.76 25.25
N ILE A 781 -18.96 13.12 26.51
CA ILE A 781 -19.00 12.20 27.66
C ILE A 781 -20.45 12.05 28.11
N GLY A 782 -21.00 10.85 27.90
CA GLY A 782 -22.36 10.47 28.22
C GLY A 782 -22.60 10.21 29.71
N THR A 783 -23.85 9.89 30.07
CA THR A 783 -24.21 9.63 31.47
C THR A 783 -23.65 8.32 32.01
N GLN A 784 -23.36 8.28 33.32
CA GLN A 784 -22.72 7.15 34.03
C GLN A 784 -21.24 6.91 33.68
N THR A 785 -20.69 7.68 32.73
CA THR A 785 -19.28 7.68 32.34
C THR A 785 -18.51 8.66 33.23
N ASN A 786 -17.35 8.25 33.77
CA ASN A 786 -16.59 9.07 34.71
C ASN A 786 -15.09 8.72 34.74
N GLY A 787 -14.29 9.65 35.25
CA GLY A 787 -12.84 9.54 35.33
C GLY A 787 -12.15 9.60 33.98
N ASP A 788 -12.82 10.09 32.95
CA ASP A 788 -12.27 10.19 31.60
C ASP A 788 -11.51 11.51 31.43
N LEU A 789 -10.18 11.40 31.29
CA LEU A 789 -9.29 12.55 31.11
C LEU A 789 -9.40 13.06 29.68
N ILE A 790 -9.65 14.36 29.50
CA ILE A 790 -9.54 15.04 28.21
C ILE A 790 -8.47 16.12 28.36
N SER A 791 -7.30 15.93 27.76
CA SER A 791 -6.15 16.78 28.08
C SER A 791 -5.35 17.16 26.84
N ARG A 792 -5.09 18.46 26.68
CA ARG A 792 -4.22 19.06 25.65
C ARG A 792 -4.58 18.78 24.19
N ASN A 793 -5.81 18.38 23.89
CA ASN A 793 -6.27 18.17 22.51
C ASN A 793 -6.65 19.52 21.86
N PRO A 794 -6.15 19.84 20.66
CA PRO A 794 -6.82 20.77 19.76
C PRO A 794 -8.20 20.23 19.39
N ILE A 795 -9.26 20.93 19.82
CA ILE A 795 -10.66 20.60 19.56
C ILE A 795 -11.40 21.83 19.02
N HIS A 796 -11.61 21.91 17.71
CA HIS A 796 -12.14 23.13 17.09
C HIS A 796 -12.97 22.87 15.83
N ASN A 797 -13.69 23.89 15.34
CA ASN A 797 -14.50 23.82 14.12
C ASN A 797 -15.51 22.65 14.05
N ASN A 798 -15.90 22.07 15.19
CA ASN A 798 -16.97 21.08 15.25
C ASN A 798 -18.34 21.78 15.21
N GLY A 799 -19.40 21.08 14.78
CA GLY A 799 -20.72 21.69 14.57
C GLY A 799 -21.46 22.14 15.84
N ASN A 800 -21.02 21.70 17.03
CA ASN A 800 -21.53 22.12 18.33
C ASN A 800 -20.38 22.44 19.31
N LYS A 801 -20.30 21.82 20.50
CA LYS A 801 -19.28 22.14 21.50
C LYS A 801 -17.97 21.39 21.21
N GLY A 802 -16.84 21.95 21.63
CA GLY A 802 -15.57 21.21 21.67
C GLY A 802 -15.66 20.02 22.62
N ILE A 803 -16.04 20.25 23.88
CA ILE A 803 -16.30 19.18 24.87
C ILE A 803 -17.73 19.34 25.39
N HIS A 804 -18.50 18.25 25.35
CA HIS A 804 -19.86 18.19 25.87
C HIS A 804 -19.97 17.13 26.98
N LEU A 805 -20.40 17.56 28.17
CA LEU A 805 -20.70 16.66 29.27
C LEU A 805 -22.22 16.51 29.38
N ASN A 806 -22.73 15.34 28.98
CA ASN A 806 -24.17 15.12 28.93
C ASN A 806 -24.77 15.07 30.35
N PHE A 807 -25.84 15.84 30.55
CA PHE A 807 -26.49 16.03 31.85
C PHE A 807 -28.00 15.77 31.75
N PHE A 808 -28.49 14.76 32.47
CA PHE A 808 -29.93 14.57 32.69
C PHE A 808 -30.34 15.08 34.07
N PHE A 809 -31.21 16.09 34.10
CA PHE A 809 -31.85 16.56 35.32
C PHE A 809 -32.54 15.39 36.04
N ASN A 810 -32.25 15.19 37.34
CA ASN A 810 -32.84 14.19 38.24
C ASN A 810 -32.17 12.79 38.29
N THR A 811 -30.93 12.64 37.84
CA THR A 811 -30.13 11.45 38.16
C THR A 811 -28.73 11.83 38.65
N SER A 812 -28.15 11.05 39.57
CA SER A 812 -26.77 11.24 40.05
C SER A 812 -25.69 10.86 39.02
N PHE A 813 -26.04 10.87 37.73
CA PHE A 813 -25.31 10.18 36.66
C PHE A 813 -25.04 11.13 35.49
N SER A 814 -24.18 12.12 35.70
CA SER A 814 -23.66 12.97 34.62
C SER A 814 -22.33 12.43 34.09
N GLY A 815 -22.02 12.75 32.84
CA GLY A 815 -20.70 12.48 32.27
C GLY A 815 -19.61 13.23 33.03
N ASN A 816 -18.54 12.54 33.39
CA ASN A 816 -17.46 13.05 34.23
C ASN A 816 -17.97 13.74 35.50
N LEU A 817 -19.05 13.21 36.09
CA LEU A 817 -19.72 13.77 37.26
C LEU A 817 -20.10 15.26 37.12
N TYR A 818 -20.20 15.77 35.89
CA TYR A 818 -20.41 17.18 35.57
C TYR A 818 -19.42 18.10 36.27
N ASN A 819 -18.11 17.82 36.16
CA ASN A 819 -17.08 18.72 36.67
C ASN A 819 -17.28 20.12 36.04
N PRO A 820 -17.52 21.20 36.83
CA PRO A 820 -17.84 22.51 36.26
C PRO A 820 -16.62 23.09 35.53
N ALA A 821 -16.83 23.92 34.51
CA ALA A 821 -15.74 24.63 33.86
C ALA A 821 -15.12 25.69 34.80
N PRO A 822 -13.80 25.95 34.72
CA PRO A 822 -13.20 27.08 35.44
C PRO A 822 -13.65 28.40 34.79
N ALA A 823 -13.43 29.52 35.47
CA ALA A 823 -13.60 30.84 34.90
C ALA A 823 -12.24 31.46 34.60
N ILE A 824 -12.14 32.14 33.46
CA ILE A 824 -11.01 33.02 33.14
C ILE A 824 -11.41 34.43 33.57
N ASP A 825 -10.55 35.12 34.30
CA ASP A 825 -10.85 36.48 34.74
C ASP A 825 -10.86 37.42 33.53
N PRO A 826 -11.92 38.23 33.33
CA PRO A 826 -11.89 39.28 32.33
C PRO A 826 -10.91 40.35 32.82
N VAL A 827 -9.79 40.50 32.09
CA VAL A 827 -8.81 41.60 32.21
C VAL A 827 -7.68 41.39 33.24
N GLN A 828 -6.53 40.83 32.79
CA GLN A 828 -5.23 41.53 32.67
C GLN A 828 -4.08 40.53 32.55
N LEU A 829 -3.35 40.65 31.44
CA LEU A 829 -2.02 40.10 31.30
C LEU A 829 -1.01 40.99 32.05
N ILE A 830 -0.83 40.79 33.35
CA ILE A 830 0.36 41.33 34.03
C ILE A 830 1.56 40.52 33.53
N ALA A 831 2.33 41.07 32.59
CA ALA A 831 3.60 40.50 32.10
C ALA A 831 3.52 39.05 31.59
N GLY A 832 2.54 38.72 30.74
CA GLY A 832 2.38 37.35 30.22
C GLY A 832 1.57 36.40 31.10
N THR A 833 0.80 36.90 32.08
CA THR A 833 0.07 36.04 33.03
C THR A 833 -1.44 36.06 32.83
N VAL A 834 -2.08 34.91 32.65
CA VAL A 834 -3.55 34.75 32.66
C VAL A 834 -3.97 34.16 34.01
N THR A 835 -5.01 34.72 34.62
CA THR A 835 -5.58 34.26 35.89
C THR A 835 -7.04 33.85 35.74
N GLY A 836 -7.53 33.13 36.74
CA GLY A 836 -8.93 32.81 36.84
C GLY A 836 -9.28 32.12 38.14
N THR A 837 -10.53 31.68 38.23
CA THR A 837 -11.05 30.93 39.38
C THR A 837 -11.49 29.52 38.99
N GLY A 838 -11.46 28.61 39.94
CA GLY A 838 -11.81 27.20 39.74
C GLY A 838 -12.02 26.48 41.06
N ILE A 839 -12.12 25.14 41.01
CA ILE A 839 -12.24 24.32 42.21
C ILE A 839 -10.85 24.03 42.78
N ALA A 840 -10.63 24.37 44.05
CA ALA A 840 -9.35 24.17 44.75
C ALA A 840 -8.80 22.74 44.59
N GLY A 841 -7.52 22.63 44.25
CA GLY A 841 -6.81 21.36 44.05
C GLY A 841 -7.00 20.70 42.67
N GLN A 842 -7.89 21.23 41.81
CA GLN A 842 -8.02 20.76 40.43
C GLN A 842 -6.93 21.35 39.51
N THR A 843 -6.66 20.67 38.40
CA THR A 843 -5.72 21.14 37.38
C THR A 843 -6.48 21.86 36.27
N VAL A 844 -6.12 23.11 35.98
CA VAL A 844 -6.63 23.90 34.87
C VAL A 844 -5.71 23.75 33.66
N GLU A 845 -6.28 23.58 32.47
CA GLU A 845 -5.59 23.69 31.19
C GLU A 845 -6.16 24.88 30.41
N LEU A 846 -5.28 25.76 29.94
CA LEU A 846 -5.64 26.97 29.20
C LEU A 846 -5.31 26.81 27.71
N PHE A 847 -6.22 27.26 26.85
CA PHE A 847 -6.10 27.18 25.41
C PHE A 847 -6.47 28.51 24.74
N LEU A 848 -5.88 28.77 23.58
CA LEU A 848 -6.45 29.72 22.62
C LEU A 848 -7.66 29.09 21.94
N SER A 849 -8.75 29.85 21.86
CA SER A 849 -9.91 29.54 21.03
C SER A 849 -9.70 30.03 19.59
N ASP A 850 -10.54 29.57 18.67
CA ASP A 850 -10.56 30.08 17.30
C ASP A 850 -11.11 31.53 17.22
N ILE A 851 -11.13 32.10 16.00
CA ILE A 851 -11.60 33.48 15.74
C ILE A 851 -13.09 33.68 16.08
N ALA A 852 -13.88 32.61 16.29
CA ALA A 852 -15.32 32.67 16.52
C ALA A 852 -15.73 32.00 17.83
N CYS A 853 -15.16 32.40 18.98
CA CYS A 853 -15.57 32.08 20.37
C CYS A 853 -16.71 31.04 20.54
N GLY A 854 -16.45 29.77 20.20
CA GLY A 854 -17.46 28.73 20.04
C GLY A 854 -17.31 27.52 20.97
N GLN A 855 -16.82 27.71 22.21
CA GLN A 855 -16.44 26.60 23.12
C GLN A 855 -15.48 25.59 22.46
N ASN A 856 -14.53 26.11 21.67
CA ASN A 856 -13.52 25.38 20.93
C ASN A 856 -12.12 25.79 21.41
N ALA A 857 -11.16 24.88 21.39
CA ALA A 857 -9.76 25.10 21.74
C ALA A 857 -8.85 24.71 20.56
N PHE A 858 -7.97 25.60 20.14
CA PHE A 858 -7.05 25.38 19.04
C PHE A 858 -5.61 25.14 19.52
N THR A 859 -5.08 26.04 20.35
CA THR A 859 -3.67 25.98 20.80
C THR A 859 -3.60 25.82 22.31
N TYR A 860 -2.95 24.77 22.81
CA TYR A 860 -2.65 24.61 24.23
C TYR A 860 -1.58 25.63 24.68
N LEU A 861 -1.87 26.38 25.74
CA LEU A 861 -1.01 27.44 26.27
C LEU A 861 -0.27 27.04 27.55
N GLY A 862 -0.90 26.26 28.42
CA GLY A 862 -0.29 25.88 29.68
C GLY A 862 -1.27 25.27 30.68
N THR A 863 -0.74 24.92 31.85
CA THR A 863 -1.50 24.31 32.93
C THR A 863 -1.15 24.96 34.27
N ALA A 864 -2.12 25.01 35.18
CA ALA A 864 -1.95 25.45 36.57
C ALA A 864 -2.79 24.59 37.51
N VAL A 865 -2.43 24.56 38.79
CA VAL A 865 -3.26 23.96 39.85
C VAL A 865 -4.00 25.08 40.57
N VAL A 866 -5.29 24.91 40.80
CA VAL A 866 -6.10 25.86 41.57
C VAL A 866 -5.69 25.82 43.03
N ASP A 867 -5.35 26.96 43.60
CA ASP A 867 -4.91 27.08 44.98
C ASP A 867 -6.06 26.88 46.00
N GLY A 868 -5.73 26.86 47.30
CA GLY A 868 -6.71 26.69 48.37
C GLY A 868 -7.71 27.85 48.50
N GLY A 869 -7.48 28.98 47.82
CA GLY A 869 -8.38 30.12 47.72
C GLY A 869 -9.29 30.08 46.49
N GLY A 870 -9.15 29.08 45.61
CA GLY A 870 -9.93 28.95 44.38
C GLY A 870 -9.36 29.71 43.19
N ASN A 871 -8.12 30.20 43.25
CA ASN A 871 -7.49 30.97 42.18
C ASN A 871 -6.43 30.13 41.44
N TRP A 872 -6.22 30.43 40.16
CA TRP A 872 -5.13 29.86 39.36
C TRP A 872 -4.45 30.94 38.52
N SER A 873 -3.19 30.72 38.14
CA SER A 873 -2.45 31.63 37.26
C SER A 873 -1.45 30.88 36.39
N ILE A 874 -1.33 31.27 35.12
CA ILE A 874 -0.36 30.75 34.15
C ILE A 874 0.43 31.93 33.60
N ALA A 875 1.73 31.96 33.83
CA ALA A 875 2.63 33.05 33.44
C ALA A 875 3.51 32.71 32.23
N GLY A 876 4.12 33.73 31.62
CA GLY A 876 5.06 33.57 30.50
C GLY A 876 4.40 33.27 29.15
N LEU A 877 3.12 33.62 28.98
CA LEU A 877 2.35 33.41 27.76
C LEU A 877 2.66 34.50 26.71
N SER A 878 2.85 34.06 25.46
CA SER A 878 2.98 34.94 24.29
C SER A 878 1.63 35.11 23.62
N LEU A 879 0.90 36.17 23.99
CA LEU A 879 -0.46 36.44 23.52
C LEU A 879 -0.52 37.78 22.77
N SER A 880 -1.39 37.87 21.78
CA SER A 880 -1.66 39.08 21.00
C SER A 880 -2.97 39.74 21.44
N PRO A 881 -3.11 41.07 21.32
CA PRO A 881 -4.39 41.72 21.54
C PRO A 881 -5.50 41.11 20.68
N GLY A 882 -6.61 40.70 21.31
CA GLY A 882 -7.74 40.08 20.62
C GLY A 882 -7.72 38.55 20.58
N ASP A 883 -6.69 37.91 21.14
CA ASP A 883 -6.68 36.45 21.35
C ASP A 883 -7.83 36.04 22.27
N ASN A 884 -8.48 34.92 21.97
CA ASN A 884 -9.59 34.40 22.77
C ASN A 884 -9.10 33.22 23.61
N GLY A 885 -9.38 33.21 24.91
CA GLY A 885 -9.02 32.13 25.83
C GLY A 885 -10.22 31.26 26.22
N VAL A 886 -10.01 29.95 26.28
CA VAL A 886 -10.90 28.99 26.93
C VAL A 886 -10.08 28.05 27.83
N ALA A 887 -10.69 27.54 28.89
CA ALA A 887 -10.01 26.65 29.82
C ALA A 887 -10.88 25.47 30.24
N THR A 888 -10.24 24.35 30.54
CA THR A 888 -10.86 23.20 31.23
C THR A 888 -10.27 23.08 32.63
N GLN A 889 -10.95 22.34 33.50
CA GLN A 889 -10.38 21.88 34.77
C GLN A 889 -10.65 20.39 34.96
N THR A 890 -9.72 19.72 35.62
CA THR A 890 -9.72 18.27 35.84
C THR A 890 -9.51 17.97 37.32
N ASP A 891 -10.37 17.12 37.88
CA ASP A 891 -10.25 16.68 39.27
C ASP A 891 -9.22 15.56 39.48
N GLY A 892 -8.99 15.17 40.74
CA GLY A 892 -8.04 14.10 41.09
C GLY A 892 -8.47 12.69 40.67
N LEU A 893 -9.67 12.53 40.12
CA LEU A 893 -10.19 11.28 39.54
C LEU A 893 -10.20 11.33 38.01
N ASN A 894 -9.61 12.35 37.39
CA ASN A 894 -9.54 12.60 35.95
C ASN A 894 -10.85 13.08 35.30
N ASN A 895 -11.88 13.47 36.06
CA ASN A 895 -13.08 14.06 35.48
C ASN A 895 -12.77 15.45 34.91
N THR A 896 -12.70 15.56 33.58
CA THR A 896 -12.47 16.85 32.90
C THR A 896 -13.78 17.55 32.59
N SER A 897 -13.82 18.87 32.81
CA SER A 897 -14.96 19.73 32.50
C SER A 897 -15.14 20.05 31.01
N GLU A 898 -16.29 20.63 30.65
CA GLU A 898 -16.43 21.33 29.36
C GLU A 898 -15.48 22.55 29.29
N PHE A 899 -15.25 23.07 28.08
CA PHE A 899 -14.55 24.35 27.94
C PHE A 899 -15.31 25.49 28.62
N SER A 900 -14.57 26.37 29.29
CA SER A 900 -15.10 27.59 29.90
C SER A 900 -15.78 28.50 28.88
N ASN A 901 -16.52 29.48 29.37
CA ASN A 901 -16.91 30.61 28.53
C ASN A 901 -15.65 31.24 27.92
N CYS A 902 -15.76 31.59 26.65
CA CYS A 902 -14.70 32.27 25.91
C CYS A 902 -14.48 33.67 26.49
N VAL A 903 -13.23 34.03 26.74
CA VAL A 903 -12.85 35.38 27.18
C VAL A 903 -11.85 35.95 26.20
N THR A 904 -12.19 37.06 25.56
CA THR A 904 -11.21 37.83 24.78
C THR A 904 -10.18 38.42 25.73
N ILE A 905 -8.93 38.04 25.52
CA ILE A 905 -7.79 38.51 26.29
C ILE A 905 -7.45 39.90 25.74
N ASP A 906 -7.93 40.92 26.45
CA ASP A 906 -7.63 42.30 26.10
C ASP A 906 -6.22 42.67 26.59
N VAL A 907 -5.37 43.11 25.66
CA VAL A 907 -3.97 43.47 25.94
C VAL A 907 -3.79 44.95 25.65
N LEU A 908 -3.50 45.71 26.71
CA LEU A 908 -3.13 47.12 26.60
C LEU A 908 -1.73 47.24 25.98
N ALA A 909 -1.65 47.72 24.74
CA ALA A 909 -0.41 47.84 23.99
C ALA A 909 -0.32 49.23 23.34
N ALA A 910 0.71 50.00 23.68
CA ALA A 910 1.00 51.29 23.08
C ALA A 910 1.50 51.08 21.64
N ILE A 911 0.81 51.65 20.66
CA ILE A 911 1.21 51.62 19.25
C ILE A 911 0.90 52.99 18.64
N PHE A 912 1.80 53.52 17.82
CA PHE A 912 1.59 54.79 17.16
C PHE A 912 2.23 54.90 15.78
N SER A 913 1.85 55.95 15.06
CA SER A 913 2.48 56.39 13.80
C SER A 913 2.61 57.91 13.78
N ALA A 914 3.45 58.43 12.87
CA ALA A 914 3.59 59.86 12.59
C ALA A 914 3.17 60.16 11.15
N SER A 915 2.75 61.40 10.88
CA SER A 915 2.42 61.86 9.52
C SER A 915 3.65 61.94 8.60
N ASP A 916 4.83 62.15 9.17
CA ASP A 916 6.12 62.11 8.49
C ASP A 916 7.22 61.77 9.52
N SER A 917 8.29 61.13 9.08
CA SER A 917 9.47 60.79 9.88
C SER A 917 10.74 61.51 9.41
N LEU A 918 10.70 62.20 8.26
CA LEU A 918 11.82 62.97 7.72
C LEU A 918 11.34 64.37 7.33
N ILE A 919 11.66 65.36 8.16
CA ILE A 919 11.14 66.72 8.02
C ILE A 919 12.26 67.76 8.01
N CYS A 920 11.94 69.00 7.65
CA CYS A 920 12.87 70.12 7.73
C CYS A 920 12.74 70.85 9.07
N MET A 921 13.82 71.51 9.48
CA MET A 921 13.83 72.36 10.67
C MET A 921 12.73 73.42 10.58
N GLY A 922 11.82 73.42 11.55
CA GLY A 922 10.66 74.30 11.63
C GLY A 922 9.33 73.64 11.24
N ASP A 923 9.34 72.44 10.65
CA ASP A 923 8.13 71.72 10.27
C ASP A 923 7.38 71.17 11.49
N CYS A 924 6.07 71.02 11.34
CA CYS A 924 5.18 70.44 12.34
C CYS A 924 4.46 69.20 11.80
N ILE A 925 4.48 68.11 12.56
CA ILE A 925 3.86 66.83 12.20
C ILE A 925 2.77 66.42 13.19
N ASN A 926 1.96 65.44 12.80
CA ASN A 926 0.90 64.86 13.61
C ASN A 926 1.26 63.43 14.00
N PHE A 927 0.79 62.99 15.16
CA PHE A 927 0.91 61.61 15.63
C PHE A 927 -0.48 60.99 15.78
N ASN A 928 -0.60 59.73 15.38
CA ASN A 928 -1.84 58.97 15.49
C ASN A 928 -1.64 57.76 16.41
N ASP A 929 -2.50 57.66 17.41
CA ASP A 929 -2.64 56.51 18.28
C ASP A 929 -3.25 55.33 17.52
N LEU A 930 -2.60 54.18 17.65
CA LEU A 930 -3.03 52.89 17.12
C LEU A 930 -3.05 51.84 18.25
N SER A 931 -3.05 52.29 19.51
CA SER A 931 -2.93 51.42 20.68
C SER A 931 -4.15 50.49 20.82
N ALA A 932 -3.90 49.26 21.25
CA ALA A 932 -4.91 48.26 21.56
C ALA A 932 -5.26 48.28 23.06
N GLY A 933 -6.35 47.63 23.49
CA GLY A 933 -6.64 47.45 24.92
C GLY A 933 -7.58 48.46 25.57
N THR A 934 -8.49 49.08 24.81
CA THR A 934 -9.40 50.15 25.29
C THR A 934 -8.74 51.22 26.17
N PRO A 935 -7.62 51.85 25.74
CA PRO A 935 -6.94 52.87 26.54
C PRO A 935 -7.86 54.05 26.82
N ILE A 936 -7.86 54.51 28.07
CA ILE A 936 -8.64 55.69 28.50
C ILE A 936 -7.77 56.94 28.69
N SER A 937 -6.44 56.79 28.65
CA SER A 937 -5.48 57.89 28.78
C SER A 937 -4.18 57.63 28.02
N TRP A 938 -3.57 58.72 27.52
CA TRP A 938 -2.33 58.73 26.73
C TRP A 938 -1.35 59.71 27.34
N THR A 939 -0.06 59.38 27.29
CA THR A 939 1.06 60.26 27.68
C THR A 939 2.13 60.13 26.62
N TRP A 940 2.25 61.17 25.80
CA TRP A 940 3.26 61.28 24.75
C TRP A 940 4.47 62.06 25.24
N THR A 941 5.66 61.64 24.80
CA THR A 941 6.90 62.40 24.94
C THR A 941 7.54 62.57 23.56
N PHE A 942 7.79 63.82 23.18
CA PHE A 942 8.42 64.19 21.90
C PHE A 942 9.76 64.86 22.17
N SER A 943 10.85 64.09 22.13
CA SER A 943 12.18 64.65 22.40
C SER A 943 12.55 65.67 21.31
N GLY A 944 13.12 66.82 21.67
CA GLY A 944 13.57 67.84 20.69
C GLY A 944 12.49 68.63 19.95
N ALA A 945 11.21 68.28 20.10
CA ALA A 945 10.11 69.12 19.67
C ALA A 945 9.87 70.28 20.65
N ASN A 946 9.24 71.36 20.16
CA ASN A 946 8.83 72.48 21.00
C ASN A 946 7.72 72.08 21.99
N THR A 947 6.81 71.23 21.53
CA THR A 947 5.81 70.57 22.37
C THR A 947 6.42 69.26 22.85
N THR A 948 6.98 69.25 24.07
CA THR A 948 7.75 68.10 24.57
C THR A 948 6.87 66.94 25.07
N SER A 949 5.57 67.17 25.31
CA SER A 949 4.62 66.14 25.71
C SER A 949 3.17 66.46 25.32
N SER A 950 2.31 65.44 25.31
CA SER A 950 0.86 65.59 25.09
C SER A 950 0.07 64.50 25.81
N ALA A 951 -1.16 64.81 26.22
CA ALA A 951 -2.13 63.84 26.75
C ALA A 951 -3.30 63.56 25.78
N ILE A 952 -3.29 64.20 24.61
CA ILE A 952 -4.32 64.01 23.58
C ILE A 952 -4.06 62.69 22.87
N GLN A 953 -5.10 61.90 22.58
CA GLN A 953 -4.98 60.61 21.89
C GLN A 953 -4.22 60.75 20.56
N ASN A 954 -4.57 61.72 19.72
CA ASN A 954 -3.90 61.98 18.44
C ASN A 954 -3.33 63.41 18.43
N PRO A 955 -2.11 63.65 18.94
CA PRO A 955 -1.49 64.98 18.99
C PRO A 955 -1.21 65.54 17.59
N THR A 956 -1.57 66.79 17.35
CA THR A 956 -1.34 67.47 16.06
C THR A 956 -0.46 68.71 16.22
N GLY A 957 0.34 69.05 15.22
CA GLY A 957 1.14 70.28 15.20
C GLY A 957 2.36 70.24 16.11
N ILE A 958 3.04 69.10 16.20
CA ILE A 958 4.28 68.93 16.96
C ILE A 958 5.45 69.41 16.10
N CYS A 959 6.01 70.58 16.45
CA CYS A 959 7.04 71.25 15.65
C CYS A 959 8.46 70.98 16.14
N TYR A 960 9.40 70.79 15.21
CA TYR A 960 10.80 70.54 15.51
C TYR A 960 11.71 71.65 14.97
N ASN A 961 12.23 72.48 15.86
CA ASN A 961 13.02 73.66 15.47
C ASN A 961 14.53 73.44 15.50
N THR A 962 15.00 72.22 15.78
CA THR A 962 16.43 71.89 15.82
C THR A 962 16.68 70.67 14.94
N ALA A 963 17.73 70.70 14.13
CA ALA A 963 18.14 69.56 13.31
C ALA A 963 18.73 68.44 14.18
N GLY A 964 18.44 67.19 13.84
CA GLY A 964 18.85 66.02 14.62
C GLY A 964 17.89 64.84 14.44
N SER A 965 18.17 63.75 15.16
CA SER A 965 17.27 62.60 15.26
C SER A 965 16.68 62.54 16.66
N PHE A 966 15.39 62.26 16.76
CA PHE A 966 14.62 62.39 17.99
C PHE A 966 13.74 61.17 18.27
N ASP A 967 13.70 60.81 19.55
CA ASP A 967 12.87 59.72 20.07
C ASP A 967 11.45 60.19 20.32
N VAL A 968 10.49 59.29 20.08
CA VAL A 968 9.08 59.49 20.44
C VAL A 968 8.64 58.34 21.33
N GLU A 969 7.94 58.68 22.41
CA GLU A 969 7.42 57.71 23.36
C GLU A 969 5.92 57.92 23.55
N LEU A 970 5.18 56.82 23.62
CA LEU A 970 3.77 56.80 23.98
C LEU A 970 3.58 55.84 25.15
N THR A 971 3.00 56.33 26.24
CA THR A 971 2.44 55.51 27.32
C THR A 971 0.92 55.58 27.29
N VAL A 972 0.23 54.45 27.24
CA VAL A 972 -1.25 54.38 27.36
C VAL A 972 -1.67 53.71 28.65
N SER A 973 -2.83 54.07 29.19
CA SER A 973 -3.42 53.44 30.38
C SER A 973 -4.94 53.29 30.27
N ASP A 974 -5.46 52.15 30.75
CA ASP A 974 -6.89 51.83 30.89
C ASP A 974 -7.46 52.20 32.28
N GLY A 975 -6.67 52.88 33.12
CA GLY A 975 -7.02 53.26 34.49
C GLY A 975 -6.57 52.27 35.58
N THR A 976 -6.17 51.05 35.20
CA THR A 976 -5.60 50.05 36.12
C THR A 976 -4.16 49.68 35.74
N ASN A 977 -3.87 49.65 34.44
CA ASN A 977 -2.60 49.19 33.87
C ASN A 977 -2.03 50.24 32.92
N SER A 978 -0.74 50.14 32.62
CA SER A 978 -0.07 51.02 31.66
C SER A 978 0.91 50.24 30.78
N ASN A 979 1.06 50.68 29.53
CA ASN A 979 2.02 50.15 28.58
C ASN A 979 2.75 51.30 27.88
N THR A 980 4.06 51.17 27.66
CA THR A 980 4.92 52.20 27.07
C THR A 980 5.65 51.66 25.85
N LEU A 981 5.59 52.38 24.74
CA LEU A 981 6.38 52.16 23.53
C LEU A 981 7.30 53.36 23.29
N THR A 982 8.61 53.09 23.16
CA THR A 982 9.62 54.09 22.78
C THR A 982 10.18 53.73 21.40
N MET A 983 10.04 54.65 20.42
CA MET A 983 10.70 54.54 19.12
C MET A 983 11.91 55.48 19.09
N SER A 984 13.12 54.91 19.15
CA SER A 984 14.35 55.70 19.13
C SER A 984 14.72 56.21 17.74
N ASN A 985 15.22 57.44 17.66
CA ASN A 985 15.57 58.17 16.43
C ASN A 985 14.46 58.17 15.38
N PHE A 986 13.20 58.18 15.82
CA PHE A 986 12.05 58.02 14.96
C PHE A 986 11.82 59.21 14.02
N ILE A 987 12.06 60.44 14.51
CA ILE A 987 11.93 61.66 13.70
C ILE A 987 13.32 62.20 13.36
N THR A 988 13.61 62.35 12.07
CA THR A 988 14.83 63.00 11.58
C THR A 988 14.50 64.38 11.02
N VAL A 989 15.20 65.39 11.52
CA VAL A 989 14.98 66.80 11.17
C VAL A 989 16.23 67.32 10.47
N ASN A 990 16.10 67.63 9.18
CA ASN A 990 17.17 68.19 8.36
C ASN A 990 17.31 69.70 8.62
N ALA A 991 18.55 70.20 8.59
CA ALA A 991 18.79 71.64 8.64
C ALA A 991 18.28 72.33 7.36
N LEU A 992 17.87 73.60 7.47
CA LEU A 992 17.56 74.43 6.31
C LEU A 992 18.79 74.58 5.41
N ASP A 993 18.57 74.68 4.09
CA ASP A 993 19.61 74.96 3.11
C ASP A 993 20.32 76.29 3.43
N ASP A 994 21.61 76.38 3.13
CA ASP A 994 22.36 77.64 3.18
C ASP A 994 22.12 78.45 1.90
N ALA A 995 21.37 79.53 1.96
CA ALA A 995 21.05 80.38 0.80
C ALA A 995 22.02 81.56 0.60
N SER A 996 23.19 81.54 1.23
CA SER A 996 24.12 82.69 1.21
C SER A 996 24.71 82.96 -0.18
N PHE A 997 24.63 84.22 -0.64
CA PHE A 997 25.24 84.71 -1.87
C PHE A 997 25.66 86.18 -1.74
N SER A 998 26.54 86.66 -2.62
CA SER A 998 27.03 88.05 -2.62
C SER A 998 27.38 88.56 -4.03
N TYR A 999 27.43 89.88 -4.21
CA TYR A 999 28.02 90.54 -5.40
C TYR A 999 29.33 91.22 -5.00
N SER A 1000 30.18 91.54 -5.99
CA SER A 1000 31.50 92.15 -5.75
C SER A 1000 31.43 93.55 -5.14
N THR A 1001 30.39 94.32 -5.45
CA THR A 1001 30.08 95.65 -4.90
C THR A 1001 28.56 95.80 -4.76
N SER A 1002 28.13 96.89 -4.11
CA SER A 1002 26.70 97.20 -3.91
C SER A 1002 26.17 98.30 -4.84
N SER A 1003 27.00 98.86 -5.73
CA SER A 1003 26.63 99.88 -6.73
C SER A 1003 27.36 99.66 -8.05
N TYR A 1004 26.67 99.94 -9.16
CA TYR A 1004 27.18 99.83 -10.53
C TYR A 1004 26.64 100.96 -11.43
N CYS A 1005 27.45 101.50 -12.34
CA CYS A 1005 26.97 102.46 -13.35
C CYS A 1005 26.40 101.72 -14.58
N THR A 1006 25.41 102.30 -15.26
CA THR A 1006 24.76 101.68 -16.44
C THR A 1006 25.68 101.42 -17.65
N ASN A 1007 26.94 101.89 -17.61
CA ASN A 1007 27.97 101.61 -18.62
C ASN A 1007 29.10 100.68 -18.15
N GLU A 1008 29.01 100.13 -16.93
CA GLU A 1008 29.97 99.15 -16.43
C GLU A 1008 29.70 97.74 -16.98
N SER A 1009 30.57 96.79 -16.66
CA SER A 1009 30.38 95.38 -16.99
C SER A 1009 29.38 94.72 -16.04
N ASP A 1010 28.51 93.88 -16.60
CA ASP A 1010 27.50 93.09 -15.88
C ASP A 1010 28.10 92.23 -14.74
N PRO A 1011 27.72 92.48 -13.47
CA PRO A 1011 28.21 91.70 -12.34
C PRO A 1011 27.43 90.38 -12.20
N THR A 1012 28.14 89.32 -11.79
CA THR A 1012 27.57 88.00 -11.48
C THR A 1012 27.79 87.68 -10.00
N PRO A 1013 26.80 87.14 -9.26
CA PRO A 1013 26.94 86.87 -7.85
C PRO A 1013 27.79 85.63 -7.59
N ILE A 1014 28.45 85.60 -6.43
CA ILE A 1014 29.14 84.44 -5.87
C ILE A 1014 28.18 83.79 -4.86
N ILE A 1015 27.75 82.56 -5.16
CA ILE A 1015 26.97 81.74 -4.22
C ILE A 1015 27.96 81.04 -3.28
N THR A 1016 27.85 81.28 -1.98
CA THR A 1016 28.71 80.66 -0.95
C THR A 1016 28.01 79.51 -0.24
N GLY A 1017 26.67 79.48 -0.28
CA GLY A 1017 25.84 78.37 0.19
C GLY A 1017 25.52 77.34 -0.90
N LEU A 1018 24.35 76.71 -0.83
CA LEU A 1018 23.89 75.70 -1.76
C LEU A 1018 23.63 76.29 -3.16
N ALA A 1019 24.37 75.81 -4.16
CA ALA A 1019 24.23 76.21 -5.56
C ALA A 1019 23.01 75.53 -6.24
N GLY A 1020 22.57 76.08 -7.38
CA GLY A 1020 21.48 75.52 -8.20
C GLY A 1020 20.09 76.09 -7.93
N GLY A 1021 19.98 77.08 -7.05
CA GLY A 1021 18.77 77.85 -6.78
C GLY A 1021 18.44 78.91 -7.83
N THR A 1022 17.43 79.73 -7.56
CA THR A 1022 16.95 80.78 -8.47
C THR A 1022 17.09 82.17 -7.88
N PHE A 1023 17.44 83.14 -8.73
CA PHE A 1023 17.51 84.55 -8.38
C PHE A 1023 16.26 85.31 -8.84
N SER A 1024 15.88 86.33 -8.08
CA SER A 1024 14.82 87.29 -8.44
C SER A 1024 15.17 88.69 -7.95
N SER A 1025 14.57 89.73 -8.53
CA SER A 1025 14.77 91.12 -8.11
C SER A 1025 13.47 91.93 -8.11
N SER A 1026 13.49 93.09 -7.46
CA SER A 1026 12.45 94.11 -7.65
C SER A 1026 12.46 94.66 -9.09
N GLY A 1027 11.28 95.02 -9.61
CA GLY A 1027 11.12 95.44 -11.00
C GLY A 1027 11.95 96.67 -11.38
N GLY A 1028 12.56 96.65 -12.56
CA GLY A 1028 13.46 97.70 -13.07
C GLY A 1028 14.93 97.24 -13.21
N LEU A 1029 15.35 96.19 -12.49
CA LEU A 1029 16.65 95.53 -12.65
C LEU A 1029 16.55 94.36 -13.62
N SER A 1030 17.33 94.39 -14.68
CA SER A 1030 17.47 93.26 -15.61
C SER A 1030 18.41 92.22 -14.98
N LEU A 1031 17.85 91.08 -14.57
CA LEU A 1031 18.54 90.02 -13.85
C LEU A 1031 18.26 88.66 -14.50
N ASN A 1032 19.29 87.85 -14.72
CA ASN A 1032 19.12 86.46 -15.13
C ASN A 1032 18.71 85.61 -13.92
N ALA A 1033 17.50 85.04 -13.95
CA ALA A 1033 16.95 84.27 -12.83
C ALA A 1033 17.72 82.97 -12.52
N THR A 1034 18.57 82.48 -13.41
CA THR A 1034 19.35 81.25 -13.23
C THR A 1034 20.78 81.53 -12.80
N THR A 1035 21.45 82.51 -13.41
CA THR A 1035 22.85 82.81 -13.10
C THR A 1035 23.01 83.93 -12.06
N GLY A 1036 21.94 84.70 -11.82
CA GLY A 1036 21.99 85.91 -11.01
C GLY A 1036 22.77 87.05 -11.67
N ALA A 1037 23.24 86.92 -12.91
CA ALA A 1037 23.95 88.01 -13.58
C ALA A 1037 23.01 89.21 -13.80
N ILE A 1038 23.47 90.40 -13.43
CA ILE A 1038 22.74 91.67 -13.62
C ILE A 1038 23.22 92.30 -14.92
N ASP A 1039 22.30 92.60 -15.83
CA ASP A 1039 22.59 93.44 -16.99
C ASP A 1039 22.41 94.91 -16.59
N VAL A 1040 23.52 95.59 -16.31
CA VAL A 1040 23.48 96.97 -15.79
C VAL A 1040 23.04 97.96 -16.85
N SER A 1041 23.30 97.66 -18.13
CA SER A 1041 22.96 98.53 -19.26
C SER A 1041 21.46 98.50 -19.62
N ALA A 1042 20.81 97.35 -19.38
CA ALA A 1042 19.38 97.17 -19.57
C ALA A 1042 18.54 97.52 -18.32
N SER A 1043 19.20 97.85 -17.20
CA SER A 1043 18.55 98.20 -15.94
C SER A 1043 18.26 99.69 -15.81
N THR A 1044 17.13 100.04 -15.20
CA THR A 1044 16.86 101.44 -14.85
C THR A 1044 17.71 101.87 -13.64
N PRO A 1045 18.22 103.11 -13.57
CA PRO A 1045 18.88 103.58 -12.36
C PRO A 1045 17.96 103.58 -11.13
N GLY A 1046 18.43 103.04 -10.00
CA GLY A 1046 17.64 102.83 -8.79
C GLY A 1046 18.21 101.78 -7.82
N ASN A 1047 17.53 101.55 -6.70
CA ASN A 1047 17.91 100.56 -5.69
C ASN A 1047 17.04 99.30 -5.81
N TYR A 1048 17.67 98.13 -5.75
CA TYR A 1048 17.04 96.83 -5.97
C TYR A 1048 17.39 95.84 -4.86
N ILE A 1049 16.45 94.96 -4.54
CA ILE A 1049 16.67 93.80 -3.67
C ILE A 1049 16.74 92.58 -4.55
N VAL A 1050 17.88 91.89 -4.56
CA VAL A 1050 18.06 90.60 -5.20
C VAL A 1050 17.83 89.51 -4.16
N THR A 1051 17.01 88.52 -4.46
CA THR A 1051 16.71 87.37 -3.60
C THR A 1051 17.20 86.08 -4.27
N TYR A 1052 17.87 85.21 -3.53
CA TYR A 1052 18.27 83.87 -3.96
C TYR A 1052 17.55 82.82 -3.14
N ASN A 1053 16.84 81.91 -3.80
CA ASN A 1053 16.15 80.77 -3.19
C ASN A 1053 16.85 79.48 -3.57
N THR A 1054 17.22 78.66 -2.58
CA THR A 1054 17.80 77.32 -2.84
C THR A 1054 16.73 76.32 -3.26
N SER A 1055 17.14 75.23 -3.89
CA SER A 1055 16.26 74.14 -4.36
C SER A 1055 16.65 72.78 -3.76
N GLY A 1056 17.30 72.78 -2.59
CA GLY A 1056 17.71 71.57 -1.88
C GLY A 1056 16.56 70.91 -1.11
N PRO A 1057 16.86 69.88 -0.31
CA PRO A 1057 15.88 69.14 0.46
C PRO A 1057 15.08 70.00 1.45
N CYS A 1058 15.69 71.07 1.97
CA CYS A 1058 15.03 72.01 2.89
C CYS A 1058 15.22 73.45 2.40
N PRO A 1059 14.41 73.90 1.42
CA PRO A 1059 14.60 75.20 0.75
C PRO A 1059 14.67 76.39 1.71
N ASN A 1060 15.57 77.32 1.42
CA ASN A 1060 15.76 78.56 2.17
C ASN A 1060 16.07 79.72 1.21
N SER A 1061 16.04 80.97 1.72
CA SER A 1061 16.30 82.16 0.92
C SER A 1061 17.20 83.18 1.62
N SER A 1062 17.94 83.96 0.83
CA SER A 1062 18.71 85.13 1.30
C SER A 1062 18.54 86.30 0.34
N THR A 1063 18.91 87.51 0.75
CA THR A 1063 18.73 88.75 -0.03
C THR A 1063 19.95 89.67 0.01
N GLN A 1064 20.23 90.38 -1.09
CA GLN A 1064 21.29 91.40 -1.22
C GLN A 1064 20.74 92.69 -1.87
N ASN A 1065 21.20 93.85 -1.39
CA ASN A 1065 20.80 95.17 -1.95
C ASN A 1065 21.81 95.65 -3.02
N ILE A 1066 21.33 96.05 -4.20
CA ILE A 1066 22.14 96.51 -5.34
C ILE A 1066 21.61 97.86 -5.87
N THR A 1067 22.51 98.79 -6.19
CA THR A 1067 22.18 100.11 -6.74
C THR A 1067 22.70 100.26 -8.18
N ILE A 1068 21.90 100.86 -9.07
CA ILE A 1068 22.29 101.21 -10.44
C ILE A 1068 22.30 102.74 -10.59
N ASP A 1069 23.42 103.32 -10.99
CA ASP A 1069 23.64 104.78 -11.07
C ASP A 1069 23.44 105.38 -12.48
N VAL A 1070 23.01 106.65 -12.56
CA VAL A 1070 22.82 107.41 -13.82
C VAL A 1070 24.14 107.89 -14.44
N LEU A 1071 24.26 107.90 -15.78
CA LEU A 1071 25.42 108.52 -16.45
C LEU A 1071 25.43 110.06 -16.31
N PRO A 1072 26.61 110.68 -16.07
CA PRO A 1072 26.73 112.13 -16.02
C PRO A 1072 26.63 112.78 -17.41
N THR A 1073 26.06 113.99 -17.50
CA THR A 1073 25.98 114.80 -18.74
C THR A 1073 26.67 116.15 -18.56
N ALA A 1074 27.09 116.81 -19.66
CA ALA A 1074 27.74 118.12 -19.64
C ALA A 1074 27.10 119.09 -20.65
N THR A 1075 26.77 120.31 -20.23
CA THR A 1075 26.12 121.36 -21.06
C THR A 1075 26.92 122.67 -20.98
N ILE A 1076 27.31 123.25 -22.10
CA ILE A 1076 28.18 124.44 -22.17
C ILE A 1076 27.35 125.70 -22.48
N SER A 1077 27.64 126.83 -21.83
CA SER A 1077 26.99 128.13 -22.04
C SER A 1077 27.96 129.31 -21.80
N GLY A 1078 27.67 130.52 -22.29
CA GLY A 1078 28.57 131.68 -22.25
C GLY A 1078 29.31 131.93 -23.57
N GLY A 1079 30.09 133.01 -23.64
CA GLY A 1079 30.73 133.49 -24.88
C GLY A 1079 29.89 134.49 -25.69
N GLY A 1080 30.53 135.17 -26.66
CA GLY A 1080 29.93 136.20 -27.51
C GLY A 1080 30.93 136.84 -28.48
N THR A 1081 30.46 137.62 -29.46
CA THR A 1081 31.34 138.35 -30.39
C THR A 1081 32.02 139.52 -29.67
N ILE A 1082 33.35 139.54 -29.68
CA ILE A 1082 34.16 140.63 -29.11
C ILE A 1082 34.86 141.43 -30.21
N CYS A 1083 35.11 142.72 -29.96
CA CYS A 1083 35.96 143.52 -30.83
C CYS A 1083 37.44 143.38 -30.42
N ALA A 1084 38.36 143.62 -31.36
CA ALA A 1084 39.78 143.45 -31.11
C ALA A 1084 40.27 144.38 -29.98
N GLY A 1085 40.77 143.77 -28.89
CA GLY A 1085 41.26 144.46 -27.70
C GLY A 1085 40.32 144.41 -26.49
N ASP A 1086 39.09 143.91 -26.64
CA ASP A 1086 38.17 143.69 -25.52
C ASP A 1086 38.52 142.40 -24.74
N PRO A 1087 38.26 142.35 -23.42
CA PRO A 1087 38.45 141.14 -22.62
C PRO A 1087 37.47 140.02 -23.01
N ILE A 1088 37.96 138.78 -23.02
CA ILE A 1088 37.19 137.59 -23.42
C ILE A 1088 36.19 137.19 -22.31
N PRO A 1089 34.90 136.98 -22.64
CA PRO A 1089 33.90 136.52 -21.67
C PRO A 1089 34.07 135.04 -21.30
N ASP A 1090 33.72 134.72 -20.05
CA ASP A 1090 33.80 133.38 -19.47
C ASP A 1090 32.86 132.35 -20.16
N ILE A 1091 33.30 131.08 -20.18
CA ILE A 1091 32.51 129.92 -20.62
C ILE A 1091 32.19 129.05 -19.39
N THR A 1092 30.93 128.64 -19.23
CA THR A 1092 30.41 127.89 -18.08
C THR A 1092 29.87 126.52 -18.52
N ILE A 1093 30.32 125.44 -17.88
CA ILE A 1093 29.93 124.05 -18.14
C ILE A 1093 29.12 123.49 -16.96
N THR A 1094 27.85 123.17 -17.18
CA THR A 1094 26.98 122.50 -16.19
C THR A 1094 27.03 120.99 -16.37
N LEU A 1095 27.25 120.25 -15.29
CA LEU A 1095 27.44 118.81 -15.19
C LEU A 1095 26.32 118.23 -14.34
N THR A 1096 25.79 117.08 -14.75
CA THR A 1096 24.79 116.31 -14.01
C THR A 1096 25.37 114.98 -13.52
N GLY A 1097 24.67 114.31 -12.62
CA GLY A 1097 25.14 113.08 -11.97
C GLY A 1097 25.83 113.36 -10.64
N THR A 1098 26.65 112.42 -10.17
CA THR A 1098 27.45 112.54 -8.95
C THR A 1098 28.92 112.63 -9.33
N GLY A 1099 29.58 113.73 -8.95
CA GLY A 1099 31.02 113.89 -9.17
C GLY A 1099 31.86 112.97 -8.27
N PRO A 1100 33.19 112.92 -8.45
CA PRO A 1100 33.98 113.83 -9.29
C PRO A 1100 33.79 113.58 -10.79
N TRP A 1101 33.66 114.66 -11.55
CA TRP A 1101 33.57 114.65 -13.01
C TRP A 1101 34.91 115.01 -13.65
N ASP A 1102 35.19 114.43 -14.81
CA ASP A 1102 36.31 114.81 -15.66
C ASP A 1102 35.75 115.38 -16.98
N ILE A 1103 36.26 116.53 -17.44
CA ILE A 1103 35.81 117.18 -18.69
C ILE A 1103 37.01 117.45 -19.61
N THR A 1104 36.85 117.17 -20.90
CA THR A 1104 37.81 117.55 -21.96
C THR A 1104 37.18 118.57 -22.92
N TYR A 1105 37.88 119.66 -23.23
CA TYR A 1105 37.45 120.70 -24.19
C TYR A 1105 38.60 121.10 -25.13
N THR A 1106 38.33 121.80 -26.25
CA THR A 1106 39.35 122.29 -27.20
C THR A 1106 39.04 123.69 -27.71
N ASP A 1107 40.07 124.51 -27.93
CA ASP A 1107 40.00 125.88 -28.51
C ASP A 1107 40.07 125.89 -30.05
N GLY A 1108 40.03 124.72 -30.68
CA GLY A 1108 40.21 124.55 -32.13
C GLY A 1108 41.63 124.20 -32.56
N ILE A 1109 42.60 124.13 -31.63
CA ILE A 1109 43.96 123.64 -31.91
C ILE A 1109 44.34 122.44 -31.03
N THR A 1110 44.21 122.55 -29.69
CA THR A 1110 44.62 121.45 -28.77
C THR A 1110 43.52 121.10 -27.76
N PRO A 1111 43.19 119.82 -27.55
CA PRO A 1111 42.30 119.41 -26.46
C PRO A 1111 42.98 119.51 -25.08
N VAL A 1112 42.26 120.03 -24.09
CA VAL A 1112 42.65 120.17 -22.68
C VAL A 1112 41.66 119.39 -21.82
N THR A 1113 42.16 118.55 -20.91
CA THR A 1113 41.35 117.82 -19.93
C THR A 1113 41.51 118.41 -18.54
N ILE A 1114 40.39 118.58 -17.84
CA ILE A 1114 40.30 118.96 -16.45
C ILE A 1114 39.65 117.80 -15.69
N ASN A 1115 40.41 117.20 -14.79
CA ASN A 1115 39.93 116.09 -13.97
C ASN A 1115 39.53 116.57 -12.57
N GLY A 1116 38.71 115.79 -11.88
CA GLY A 1116 38.39 115.97 -10.46
C GLY A 1116 37.47 117.16 -10.18
N ILE A 1117 36.59 117.50 -11.11
CA ILE A 1117 35.60 118.56 -10.92
C ILE A 1117 34.57 118.06 -9.91
N VAL A 1118 34.46 118.75 -8.78
CA VAL A 1118 33.58 118.36 -7.66
C VAL A 1118 32.38 119.30 -7.50
N SER A 1119 32.26 120.30 -8.37
CA SER A 1119 31.21 121.32 -8.30
C SER A 1119 30.76 121.69 -9.70
N SER A 1120 29.47 121.92 -9.85
CA SER A 1120 28.86 122.32 -11.11
C SER A 1120 27.86 123.47 -10.91
N PRO A 1121 27.84 124.51 -11.77
CA PRO A 1121 28.61 124.65 -13.00
C PRO A 1121 30.10 124.96 -12.79
N TYR A 1122 30.95 124.49 -13.71
CA TYR A 1122 32.39 124.75 -13.76
C TYR A 1122 32.70 125.84 -14.80
N THR A 1123 33.39 126.91 -14.40
CA THR A 1123 33.66 128.07 -15.27
C THR A 1123 35.12 128.10 -15.73
N LEU A 1124 35.32 128.34 -17.03
CA LEU A 1124 36.61 128.62 -17.68
C LEU A 1124 36.75 130.14 -17.87
N SER A 1125 37.71 130.77 -17.19
CA SER A 1125 37.94 132.22 -17.23
C SER A 1125 39.30 132.58 -17.83
N GLY A 1126 39.36 133.61 -18.70
CA GLY A 1126 40.62 134.24 -19.16
C GLY A 1126 41.45 133.46 -20.19
N LEU A 1127 40.82 132.72 -21.11
CA LEU A 1127 41.51 132.02 -22.20
C LEU A 1127 42.11 133.04 -23.18
N ALA A 1128 43.41 132.96 -23.49
CA ALA A 1128 44.14 133.88 -24.39
C ALA A 1128 44.41 133.26 -25.76
#